data_AF-A0A9E7EEZ6-F1
#
_entry.id   AF-A0A9E7EEZ6-F1
#
_cell.length_a   1.000
_cell.length_b   1.000
_cell.length_c   1.000
_cell.angle_alpha   90.00
_cell.angle_beta   90.00
_cell.angle_gamma   90.00
#
_symmetry.space_group_name_H-M   'P 1'
#
loop_
_entity.id
_entity.type
_entity.pdbx_description
1 polymer ?
#
loop_
_entity_poly.entity_id
_entity_poly.type
_entity_poly.pdbx_seq_one_letter_code
_entity_poly.pdbx_strand_id
1 'polypeptide(L)'
;MELKSGLPLMKSASLRLFSSLFFIFLMFWMDKAIKSRFSTTTAYINVHNPEPLVDPPIPPCEDKFFVKTPCYDFLWSGNDSARVADIVSAIMKNNPGREIPTDKVKSFRTPAEVDAWLESNPMRCPGALNFVERNSTAISYGIQTNSTSVAKRGKYEDPPFKFQIPLQVAAEREISRSLIGDPNFEWVVGFKEFAHPATQTFSVVAQAGPTFFLAIAMFGFVFQISSLVSEKELRLHQAMTIMGLYDSAYCLSWFTWEALLTLLAAIFTVLFGMMFQFNFFLHNSFAILFLLFFLFQLNMLSFAFMTSTFISKSSSATTVGFSIFIIGFLTQLVTVGVFPYSSNFSKYIMLYGLYSPNLLAKALGLLGNATATSEGKGISWHNRGECTTFEPNCVITIVCLEFIPSRKFAINLLHVAHINILFMVHFGNLLRQYYSKFKWCQKINILFFESSYWTGKDGNKVIEGGLCSCSGSIPPLDDATPNDKDVLTEENAVKRQAANGEVEANVAVQIHGLTKTYKGTNKTRCCKCNRSSPYHAVEGIWVNLAKDQLFCLLGPNRAGKTTLINCLTGITPVTGGDALIYGYSVRSSVGMSNIRRMIGVCPQFDILWDELSALEHLHLFASIKGLPPSTIKSVVEKSLADVKLIAAARVRSGSYSGGMKRRLSVAIALIGDPKLVFLDEPTTGMDPITRRRV
;
A
#
# COMPACT_ATOMS: atom_id res chain seq x y z
N MET A 1 -0.37 38.97 -1.39
CA MET A 1 0.03 37.82 -0.55
C MET A 1 -0.94 36.66 -0.83
N GLU A 2 -1.07 36.29 -2.11
CA GLU A 2 -2.10 35.42 -2.65
C GLU A 2 -1.42 34.24 -3.36
N LEU A 3 -1.27 33.10 -2.67
CA LEU A 3 -0.88 31.80 -3.25
C LEU A 3 -0.99 30.63 -2.25
N LYS A 4 -1.71 30.81 -1.12
CA LYS A 4 -1.67 29.85 -0.01
C LYS A 4 -2.85 28.89 0.09
N SER A 5 -3.88 29.02 -0.74
CA SER A 5 -5.11 28.25 -0.52
C SER A 5 -5.21 26.96 -1.33
N GLY A 6 -4.72 26.86 -2.59
CA GLY A 6 -4.69 25.60 -3.40
C GLY A 6 -3.96 24.38 -2.80
N LEU A 7 -3.42 24.58 -1.60
CA LEU A 7 -2.37 23.80 -0.98
C LEU A 7 -2.74 22.36 -0.55
N PRO A 8 -3.93 21.98 -0.06
CA PRO A 8 -4.10 20.63 0.51
C PRO A 8 -4.13 19.51 -0.53
N LEU A 9 -4.78 19.70 -1.68
CA LEU A 9 -4.88 18.70 -2.76
C LEU A 9 -3.60 18.67 -3.62
N MET A 10 -2.99 19.82 -3.89
CA MET A 10 -1.65 19.87 -4.47
C MET A 10 -0.59 19.31 -3.51
N LYS A 11 -0.71 19.53 -2.19
CA LYS A 11 0.20 18.92 -1.20
C LYS A 11 0.02 17.41 -1.15
N SER A 12 -1.21 16.89 -1.17
CA SER A 12 -1.44 15.45 -1.13
C SER A 12 -0.94 14.79 -2.42
N ALA A 13 -1.23 15.38 -3.59
CA ALA A 13 -0.69 14.92 -4.86
C ALA A 13 0.84 15.03 -4.93
N SER A 14 1.43 16.14 -4.48
CA SER A 14 2.89 16.29 -4.45
C SER A 14 3.54 15.30 -3.49
N LEU A 15 2.96 15.09 -2.30
CA LEU A 15 3.46 14.09 -1.35
C LEU A 15 3.39 12.69 -1.93
N ARG A 16 2.33 12.35 -2.67
CA ARG A 16 2.19 11.06 -3.37
C ARG A 16 3.25 10.88 -4.46
N LEU A 17 3.54 11.92 -5.23
CA LEU A 17 4.49 11.87 -6.35
C LEU A 17 5.96 11.87 -5.89
N PHE A 18 6.28 12.66 -4.85
CA PHE A 18 7.66 12.87 -4.38
C PHE A 18 8.04 12.03 -3.15
N SER A 19 7.15 11.21 -2.60
CA SER A 19 7.49 10.29 -1.49
C SER A 19 8.62 9.34 -1.87
N SER A 20 8.69 8.92 -3.13
CA SER A 20 9.74 8.06 -3.68
C SER A 20 11.12 8.70 -3.54
N LEU A 21 11.26 10.02 -3.76
CA LEU A 21 12.52 10.73 -3.61
C LEU A 21 13.10 10.57 -2.19
N PHE A 22 12.25 10.75 -1.17
CA PHE A 22 12.67 10.67 0.23
C PHE A 22 13.16 9.27 0.61
N PHE A 23 12.39 8.24 0.28
CA PHE A 23 12.78 6.86 0.64
C PHE A 23 13.93 6.33 -0.19
N ILE A 24 14.03 6.71 -1.47
CA ILE A 24 15.19 6.34 -2.30
C ILE A 24 16.46 7.04 -1.80
N PHE A 25 16.36 8.28 -1.32
CA PHE A 25 17.48 8.97 -0.68
C PHE A 25 17.94 8.27 0.61
N LEU A 26 17.02 7.78 1.44
CA LEU A 26 17.38 6.97 2.61
C LEU A 26 18.08 5.66 2.22
N MET A 27 17.58 4.97 1.19
CA MET A 27 18.25 3.78 0.65
C MET A 27 19.66 4.09 0.13
N PHE A 28 19.89 5.27 -0.45
CA PHE A 28 21.19 5.67 -0.97
C PHE A 28 22.23 5.79 0.15
N TRP A 29 21.85 6.39 1.27
CA TRP A 29 22.72 6.45 2.45
C TRP A 29 23.05 5.07 3.01
N MET A 30 22.06 4.16 3.06
CA MET A 30 22.30 2.78 3.47
C MET A 30 23.25 2.05 2.51
N ASP A 31 23.08 2.20 1.20
CA ASP A 31 23.95 1.58 0.19
C ASP A 31 25.40 2.08 0.31
N LYS A 32 25.60 3.39 0.48
CA LYS A 32 26.93 3.96 0.73
C LYS A 32 27.55 3.44 2.03
N ALA A 33 26.78 3.32 3.10
CA ALA A 33 27.27 2.80 4.37
C ALA A 33 27.70 1.33 4.27
N ILE A 34 26.93 0.49 3.56
CA ILE A 34 27.23 -0.92 3.38
C ILE A 34 28.46 -1.11 2.47
N LYS A 35 28.54 -0.39 1.35
CA LYS A 35 29.73 -0.40 0.48
C LYS A 35 30.98 0.04 1.22
N SER A 36 30.89 1.05 2.09
CA SER A 36 32.01 1.47 2.94
C SER A 36 32.45 0.37 3.91
N ARG A 37 31.50 -0.35 4.52
CA ARG A 37 31.79 -1.43 5.48
C ARG A 37 32.56 -2.60 4.86
N PHE A 38 32.23 -2.96 3.62
CA PHE A 38 32.80 -4.14 2.95
C PHE A 38 33.95 -3.82 1.98
N SER A 39 34.33 -2.54 1.85
CA SER A 39 35.38 -2.08 0.93
C SER A 39 36.76 -2.72 1.15
N THR A 40 37.07 -3.20 2.36
CA THR A 40 38.39 -3.75 2.71
C THR A 40 38.50 -5.26 2.54
N THR A 41 37.41 -5.96 2.23
CA THR A 41 37.40 -7.42 2.17
C THR A 41 37.48 -7.90 0.72
N THR A 42 38.47 -8.75 0.41
CA THR A 42 38.67 -9.32 -0.94
C THR A 42 37.45 -10.09 -1.43
N ALA A 43 36.71 -10.75 -0.54
CA ALA A 43 35.49 -11.52 -0.84
C ALA A 43 34.42 -10.77 -1.66
N TYR A 44 34.39 -9.43 -1.64
CA TYR A 44 33.40 -8.62 -2.36
C TYR A 44 33.96 -7.89 -3.59
N ILE A 45 35.19 -8.21 -3.99
CA ILE A 45 35.88 -7.64 -5.15
C ILE A 45 36.26 -8.81 -6.08
N ASN A 46 36.25 -8.57 -7.39
CA ASN A 46 36.80 -9.53 -8.35
C ASN A 46 38.32 -9.53 -8.24
N VAL A 47 38.90 -10.63 -7.76
CA VAL A 47 40.35 -10.78 -7.61
C VAL A 47 40.86 -11.70 -8.71
N HIS A 48 41.49 -11.12 -9.75
CA HIS A 48 42.01 -11.88 -10.89
C HIS A 48 43.45 -12.35 -10.70
N ASN A 49 44.28 -11.58 -10.00
CA ASN A 49 45.67 -11.94 -9.69
C ASN A 49 46.06 -11.45 -8.29
N PRO A 50 45.84 -12.25 -7.24
CA PRO A 50 46.25 -11.88 -5.89
C PRO A 50 47.77 -11.90 -5.74
N GLU A 51 48.31 -11.00 -4.93
CA GLU A 51 49.74 -10.97 -4.60
C GLU A 51 50.06 -12.06 -3.56
N PRO A 52 51.17 -12.82 -3.71
CA PRO A 52 51.58 -13.81 -2.74
C PRO A 52 52.16 -13.16 -1.49
N LEU A 53 51.74 -13.63 -0.32
CA LEU A 53 52.34 -13.29 0.98
C LEU A 53 53.54 -14.22 1.21
N VAL A 54 54.75 -13.66 1.14
CA VAL A 54 56.01 -14.40 1.32
C VAL A 54 56.55 -14.12 2.72
N ASP A 55 56.94 -15.18 3.45
CA ASP A 55 57.55 -15.12 4.79
C ASP A 55 56.83 -14.17 5.77
N PRO A 56 55.57 -14.47 6.13
CA PRO A 56 54.82 -13.59 7.02
C PRO A 56 55.50 -13.51 8.40
N PRO A 57 55.66 -12.29 8.97
CA PRO A 57 56.31 -12.11 10.26
C PRO A 57 55.42 -12.58 11.40
N ILE A 58 56.01 -13.02 12.52
CA ILE A 58 55.26 -13.21 13.78
C ILE A 58 54.91 -11.81 14.32
N PRO A 59 53.62 -11.42 14.31
CA PRO A 59 53.25 -10.06 14.70
C PRO A 59 53.37 -9.88 16.22
N PRO A 60 53.59 -8.65 16.71
CA PRO A 60 53.63 -8.37 18.14
C PRO A 60 52.29 -8.69 18.78
N CYS A 61 52.31 -9.13 20.04
CA CYS A 61 51.10 -9.49 20.76
C CYS A 61 50.09 -8.32 20.86
N GLU A 62 50.58 -7.07 20.84
CA GLU A 62 49.77 -5.85 20.81
C GLU A 62 48.90 -5.69 19.55
N ASP A 63 49.31 -6.28 18.43
CA ASP A 63 48.57 -6.19 17.15
C ASP A 63 47.36 -7.15 17.10
N LYS A 64 47.22 -8.02 18.10
CA LYS A 64 46.04 -8.87 18.27
C LYS A 64 44.85 -8.04 18.74
N PHE A 65 43.68 -8.24 18.14
CA PHE A 65 42.52 -7.38 18.41
C PHE A 65 42.07 -7.34 19.88
N PHE A 66 42.26 -8.45 20.59
CA PHE A 66 41.91 -8.63 21.99
C PHE A 66 43.08 -9.33 22.71
N VAL A 67 43.93 -8.53 23.35
CA VAL A 67 45.02 -9.01 24.20
C VAL A 67 45.01 -8.26 25.52
N LYS A 68 45.29 -8.94 26.63
CA LYS A 68 45.49 -8.29 27.94
C LYS A 68 46.96 -7.96 28.11
N THR A 69 47.29 -6.73 28.48
CA THR A 69 48.66 -6.34 28.85
C THR A 69 48.94 -6.69 30.32
N PRO A 70 50.17 -7.13 30.66
CA PRO A 70 51.29 -7.45 29.77
C PRO A 70 51.03 -8.71 28.91
N CYS A 71 51.49 -8.69 27.66
CA CYS A 71 51.31 -9.77 26.68
C CYS A 71 52.65 -10.32 26.18
N TYR A 72 52.60 -11.55 25.69
CA TYR A 72 53.73 -12.30 25.12
C TYR A 72 53.44 -12.67 23.67
N ASP A 73 54.46 -12.65 22.82
CA ASP A 73 54.37 -12.94 21.38
C ASP A 73 54.16 -14.43 21.13
N PHE A 74 54.89 -15.28 21.86
CA PHE A 74 54.61 -16.73 21.94
C PHE A 74 55.22 -17.32 23.23
N LEU A 75 54.75 -18.48 23.64
CA LEU A 75 55.36 -19.28 24.72
C LEU A 75 56.05 -20.50 24.13
N TRP A 76 56.95 -21.13 24.88
CA TRP A 76 57.48 -22.42 24.46
C TRP A 76 57.81 -23.37 25.62
N SER A 77 57.81 -24.68 25.35
CA SER A 77 58.27 -25.72 26.28
C SER A 77 59.43 -26.54 25.71
N GLY A 78 60.20 -27.20 26.59
CA GLY A 78 61.42 -27.93 26.23
C GLY A 78 62.72 -27.22 26.64
N ASN A 79 62.67 -26.31 27.61
CA ASN A 79 63.81 -25.51 28.07
C ASN A 79 64.95 -26.32 28.71
N ASP A 80 64.75 -27.62 28.93
CA ASP A 80 65.79 -28.51 29.45
C ASP A 80 66.85 -28.86 28.37
N SER A 81 66.54 -28.63 27.08
CA SER A 81 67.48 -28.84 25.97
C SER A 81 68.11 -27.51 25.50
N ALA A 82 69.44 -27.43 25.60
CA ALA A 82 70.21 -26.28 25.09
C ALA A 82 69.98 -26.07 23.59
N ARG A 83 69.80 -27.16 22.83
CA ARG A 83 69.52 -27.11 21.40
C ARG A 83 68.17 -26.46 21.09
N VAL A 84 67.13 -26.76 21.88
CA VAL A 84 65.81 -26.12 21.71
C VAL A 84 65.89 -24.64 22.06
N ALA A 85 66.64 -24.28 23.11
CA ALA A 85 66.87 -22.87 23.46
C ALA A 85 67.59 -22.10 22.32
N ASP A 86 68.58 -22.72 21.67
CA ASP A 86 69.27 -22.15 20.51
C ASP A 86 68.32 -21.95 19.31
N ILE A 87 67.46 -22.93 19.03
CA ILE A 87 66.43 -22.83 17.97
C ILE A 87 65.47 -21.67 18.25
N VAL A 88 64.97 -21.54 19.48
CA VAL A 88 64.05 -20.45 19.85
C VAL A 88 64.74 -19.10 19.79
N SER A 89 66.00 -19.00 20.21
CA SER A 89 66.80 -17.78 20.06
C SER A 89 66.97 -17.39 18.59
N ALA A 90 67.18 -18.36 17.70
CA ALA A 90 67.24 -18.13 16.26
C ALA A 90 65.89 -17.70 15.68
N ILE A 91 64.76 -18.26 16.14
CA ILE A 91 63.40 -17.82 15.74
C ILE A 91 63.21 -16.35 16.07
N MET A 92 63.61 -15.94 17.27
CA MET A 92 63.47 -14.56 17.74
C MET A 92 64.34 -13.58 16.96
N LYS A 93 65.58 -13.96 16.64
CA LYS A 93 66.54 -13.13 15.90
C LYS A 93 66.20 -13.02 14.40
N ASN A 94 65.74 -14.10 13.78
CA ASN A 94 65.47 -14.16 12.35
C ASN A 94 64.01 -13.85 11.99
N ASN A 95 63.21 -13.30 12.90
CA ASN A 95 61.83 -12.97 12.61
C ASN A 95 61.77 -11.82 11.57
N PRO A 96 61.07 -11.99 10.43
CA PRO A 96 61.01 -10.95 9.41
C PRO A 96 60.45 -9.62 9.95
N GLY A 97 61.02 -8.50 9.52
CA GLY A 97 60.54 -7.15 9.86
C GLY A 97 60.79 -6.66 11.30
N ARG A 98 60.97 -7.54 12.29
CA ARG A 98 61.41 -7.17 13.65
C ARG A 98 62.05 -8.36 14.38
N GLU A 99 63.10 -8.09 15.16
CA GLU A 99 63.59 -9.04 16.15
C GLU A 99 62.62 -9.13 17.34
N ILE A 100 62.36 -10.33 17.85
CA ILE A 100 61.45 -10.54 18.99
C ILE A 100 62.23 -10.37 20.30
N PRO A 101 61.86 -9.41 21.16
CA PRO A 101 62.54 -9.19 22.44
C PRO A 101 62.39 -10.37 23.41
N THR A 102 63.40 -10.61 24.25
CA THR A 102 63.39 -11.71 25.24
C THR A 102 62.31 -11.55 26.31
N ASP A 103 61.86 -10.33 26.61
CA ASP A 103 60.73 -10.07 27.53
C ASP A 103 59.37 -10.46 26.95
N LYS A 104 59.28 -10.64 25.63
CA LYS A 104 58.06 -11.03 24.90
C LYS A 104 57.90 -12.53 24.71
N VAL A 105 58.85 -13.34 25.15
CA VAL A 105 58.81 -14.80 25.04
C VAL A 105 58.99 -15.43 26.42
N LYS A 106 58.20 -16.45 26.74
CA LYS A 106 58.28 -17.14 28.03
C LYS A 106 58.47 -18.65 27.84
N SER A 107 59.47 -19.19 28.54
CA SER A 107 59.88 -20.59 28.48
C SER A 107 59.30 -21.41 29.63
N PHE A 108 59.00 -22.68 29.37
CA PHE A 108 58.53 -23.68 30.34
C PHE A 108 59.29 -25.00 30.14
N ARG A 109 59.25 -25.90 31.13
CA ARG A 109 59.91 -27.21 31.00
C ARG A 109 59.04 -28.18 30.22
N THR A 110 57.77 -28.30 30.61
CA THR A 110 56.84 -29.28 30.04
C THR A 110 55.65 -28.62 29.34
N PRO A 111 55.01 -29.28 28.35
CA PRO A 111 53.77 -28.79 27.74
C PRO A 111 52.64 -28.57 28.76
N ALA A 112 52.57 -29.39 29.81
CA ALA A 112 51.54 -29.26 30.85
C ALA A 112 51.67 -27.95 31.67
N GLU A 113 52.90 -27.45 31.87
CA GLU A 113 53.12 -26.14 32.50
C GLU A 113 52.64 -24.99 31.62
N VAL A 114 52.78 -25.13 30.28
CA VAL A 114 52.25 -24.15 29.31
C VAL A 114 50.73 -24.11 29.39
N ASP A 115 50.07 -25.28 29.40
CA ASP A 115 48.62 -25.38 29.49
C ASP A 115 48.09 -24.75 30.80
N ALA A 116 48.70 -25.07 31.95
CA ALA A 116 48.34 -24.48 33.25
C ALA A 116 48.56 -22.95 33.28
N TRP A 117 49.61 -22.46 32.61
CA TRP A 117 49.85 -21.03 32.49
C TRP A 117 48.82 -20.34 31.60
N LEU A 118 48.47 -20.93 30.46
CA LEU A 118 47.45 -20.41 29.54
C LEU A 118 46.06 -20.37 30.19
N GLU A 119 45.72 -21.39 30.99
CA GLU A 119 44.46 -21.45 31.74
C GLU A 119 44.37 -20.34 32.80
N SER A 120 45.45 -20.10 33.54
CA SER A 120 45.52 -19.02 34.53
C SER A 120 45.65 -17.62 33.92
N ASN A 121 46.04 -17.50 32.65
CA ASN A 121 46.31 -16.24 31.95
C ASN A 121 45.61 -16.15 30.58
N PRO A 122 44.26 -16.15 30.54
CA PRO A 122 43.53 -16.13 29.29
C PRO A 122 43.80 -14.84 28.51
N MET A 123 43.97 -14.96 27.19
CA MET A 123 44.14 -13.83 26.25
C MET A 123 45.40 -12.97 26.47
N ARG A 124 46.47 -13.53 27.05
CA ARG A 124 47.78 -12.86 27.17
C ARG A 124 48.81 -13.29 26.12
N CYS A 125 48.57 -14.39 25.42
CA CYS A 125 49.47 -14.92 24.39
C CYS A 125 48.65 -15.42 23.18
N PRO A 126 49.10 -15.23 21.94
CA PRO A 126 48.41 -15.76 20.76
C PRO A 126 48.62 -17.27 20.54
N GLY A 127 49.77 -17.83 20.94
CA GLY A 127 50.07 -19.24 20.79
C GLY A 127 51.34 -19.70 21.53
N ALA A 128 51.61 -21.01 21.48
CA ALA A 128 52.77 -21.62 22.11
C ALA A 128 53.39 -22.73 21.24
N LEU A 129 54.70 -22.93 21.38
CA LEU A 129 55.49 -23.99 20.74
C LEU A 129 55.92 -25.03 21.76
N ASN A 130 55.52 -26.27 21.57
CA ASN A 130 55.90 -27.37 22.45
C ASN A 130 56.91 -28.27 21.77
N PHE A 131 58.17 -28.21 22.20
CA PHE A 131 59.23 -29.04 21.66
C PHE A 131 59.38 -30.31 22.51
N VAL A 132 59.57 -31.43 21.81
CA VAL A 132 59.93 -32.73 22.39
C VAL A 132 61.09 -33.27 21.57
N GLU A 133 62.29 -33.18 22.11
CA GLU A 133 63.49 -33.79 21.54
C GLU A 133 63.42 -35.31 21.76
N ARG A 134 63.40 -36.10 20.68
CA ARG A 134 63.32 -37.56 20.77
C ARG A 134 64.72 -38.18 20.72
N ASN A 135 65.51 -37.82 19.72
CA ASN A 135 66.87 -38.29 19.47
C ASN A 135 67.72 -37.15 18.85
N SER A 136 69.04 -37.34 18.71
CA SER A 136 69.95 -36.36 18.08
C SER A 136 69.56 -35.95 16.66
N THR A 137 68.84 -36.81 15.93
CA THR A 137 68.38 -36.58 14.55
C THR A 137 66.90 -36.24 14.43
N ALA A 138 66.13 -36.24 15.54
CA ALA A 138 64.68 -36.10 15.49
C ALA A 138 64.17 -35.15 16.59
N ILE A 139 63.70 -33.99 16.17
CA ILE A 139 62.95 -33.04 16.99
C ILE A 139 61.48 -33.12 16.59
N SER A 140 60.59 -33.35 17.56
CA SER A 140 59.15 -33.18 17.36
C SER A 140 58.71 -31.87 17.98
N TYR A 141 57.82 -31.15 17.30
CA TYR A 141 57.25 -29.91 17.82
C TYR A 141 55.73 -29.90 17.61
N GLY A 142 55.01 -29.23 18.50
CA GLY A 142 53.57 -29.03 18.40
C GLY A 142 53.22 -27.55 18.59
N ILE A 143 52.23 -27.06 17.86
CA ILE A 143 51.76 -25.67 17.97
C ILE A 143 50.43 -25.67 18.72
N GLN A 144 50.33 -24.85 19.74
CA GLN A 144 49.09 -24.59 20.48
C GLN A 144 48.62 -23.17 20.19
N THR A 145 47.40 -23.02 19.65
CA THR A 145 46.80 -21.72 19.37
C THR A 145 45.33 -21.72 19.76
N ASN A 146 44.80 -20.54 20.10
CA ASN A 146 43.36 -20.38 20.26
C ASN A 146 42.69 -20.32 18.88
N SER A 147 41.80 -21.28 18.60
CA SER A 147 41.06 -21.38 17.33
C SER A 147 39.90 -20.38 17.19
N THR A 148 39.60 -19.60 18.23
CA THR A 148 38.50 -18.64 18.21
C THR A 148 38.84 -17.45 17.33
N SER A 149 38.18 -17.32 16.18
CA SER A 149 38.27 -16.11 15.34
C SER A 149 37.63 -14.92 16.06
N VAL A 150 38.27 -13.75 15.94
CA VAL A 150 37.80 -12.54 16.60
C VAL A 150 37.61 -11.40 15.60
N ALA A 151 36.52 -10.65 15.78
CA ALA A 151 36.14 -9.56 14.90
C ALA A 151 36.23 -8.21 15.61
N LYS A 152 36.89 -7.23 15.00
CA LYS A 152 36.95 -5.83 15.48
C LYS A 152 36.63 -4.89 14.34
N ARG A 153 35.54 -4.11 14.48
CA ARG A 153 35.08 -3.14 13.47
C ARG A 153 34.96 -3.73 12.05
N GLY A 154 34.48 -4.97 11.92
CA GLY A 154 34.28 -5.63 10.63
C GLY A 154 35.51 -6.28 10.01
N LYS A 155 36.70 -6.11 10.62
CA LYS A 155 37.88 -6.91 10.27
C LYS A 155 37.89 -8.19 11.10
N TYR A 156 38.05 -9.31 10.41
CA TYR A 156 38.22 -10.62 11.03
C TYR A 156 39.71 -10.93 11.13
N GLU A 157 40.13 -11.33 12.31
CA GLU A 157 41.45 -11.88 12.55
C GLU A 157 41.30 -13.40 12.59
N ASP A 158 41.88 -14.07 11.60
CA ASP A 158 41.96 -15.53 11.55
C ASP A 158 43.24 -15.97 12.31
N PRO A 159 43.13 -16.56 13.51
CA PRO A 159 44.29 -16.91 14.32
C PRO A 159 45.25 -17.91 13.62
N PRO A 160 44.76 -18.91 12.86
CA PRO A 160 45.60 -19.76 12.02
C PRO A 160 46.48 -18.96 11.05
N PHE A 161 45.90 -18.09 10.22
CA PHE A 161 46.67 -17.37 9.21
C PHE A 161 47.54 -16.25 9.78
N LYS A 162 47.07 -15.54 10.81
CA LYS A 162 47.80 -14.39 11.37
C LYS A 162 48.89 -14.78 12.39
N PHE A 163 48.77 -15.93 13.07
CA PHE A 163 49.73 -16.33 14.10
C PHE A 163 50.26 -17.76 13.93
N GLN A 164 49.40 -18.75 13.70
CA GLN A 164 49.83 -20.16 13.65
C GLN A 164 50.79 -20.40 12.48
N ILE A 165 50.45 -19.92 11.28
CA ILE A 165 51.25 -20.10 10.07
C ILE A 165 52.61 -19.40 10.18
N PRO A 166 52.72 -18.10 10.53
CA PRO A 166 54.01 -17.44 10.75
C PRO A 166 54.90 -18.16 11.77
N LEU A 167 54.30 -18.60 12.88
CA LEU A 167 55.02 -19.31 13.94
C LEU A 167 55.48 -20.71 13.48
N GLN A 168 54.67 -21.40 12.68
CA GLN A 168 55.01 -22.69 12.08
C GLN A 168 56.19 -22.55 11.11
N VAL A 169 56.11 -21.61 10.16
CA VAL A 169 57.16 -21.39 9.16
C VAL A 169 58.48 -21.01 9.83
N ALA A 170 58.44 -20.15 10.86
CA ALA A 170 59.62 -19.79 11.63
C ALA A 170 60.22 -21.00 12.38
N ALA A 171 59.40 -21.83 13.01
CA ALA A 171 59.86 -23.03 13.70
C ALA A 171 60.47 -24.05 12.71
N GLU A 172 59.80 -24.34 11.60
CA GLU A 172 60.30 -25.27 10.58
C GLU A 172 61.61 -24.80 9.95
N ARG A 173 61.74 -23.51 9.68
CA ARG A 173 62.98 -22.92 9.13
C ARG A 173 64.16 -23.10 10.08
N GLU A 174 64.02 -22.74 11.36
CA GLU A 174 65.13 -22.82 12.32
C GLU A 174 65.43 -24.25 12.78
N ILE A 175 64.41 -25.14 12.86
CA ILE A 175 64.64 -26.58 13.06
C ILE A 175 65.45 -27.14 11.89
N SER A 176 65.11 -26.77 10.65
CA SER A 176 65.85 -27.22 9.46
C SER A 176 67.30 -26.74 9.47
N ARG A 177 67.54 -25.46 9.80
CA ARG A 177 68.90 -24.91 9.96
C ARG A 177 69.71 -25.62 11.05
N SER A 178 69.08 -25.91 12.20
CA SER A 178 69.70 -26.66 13.29
C SER A 178 70.05 -28.10 12.92
N LEU A 179 69.24 -28.77 12.10
CA LEU A 179 69.49 -30.15 11.65
C LEU A 179 70.50 -30.24 10.49
N ILE A 180 70.49 -29.29 9.57
CA ILE A 180 71.38 -29.24 8.40
C ILE A 180 72.77 -28.71 8.78
N GLY A 181 72.86 -27.84 9.79
CA GLY A 181 74.12 -27.22 10.23
C GLY A 181 74.56 -26.03 9.36
N ASP A 182 73.71 -25.57 8.44
CA ASP A 182 73.93 -24.35 7.64
C ASP A 182 73.00 -23.22 8.12
N PRO A 183 73.53 -22.15 8.73
CA PRO A 183 72.73 -21.01 9.19
C PRO A 183 72.14 -20.18 8.04
N ASN A 184 72.69 -20.28 6.82
CA ASN A 184 72.25 -19.51 5.65
C ASN A 184 71.27 -20.26 4.75
N PHE A 185 70.82 -21.45 5.17
CA PHE A 185 69.83 -22.21 4.41
C PHE A 185 68.55 -21.38 4.20
N GLU A 186 68.19 -21.19 2.93
CA GLU A 186 67.04 -20.41 2.48
C GLU A 186 65.81 -21.33 2.38
N TRP A 187 64.82 -21.07 3.23
CA TRP A 187 63.55 -21.79 3.27
C TRP A 187 62.42 -20.77 3.23
N VAL A 188 61.84 -20.59 2.05
CA VAL A 188 60.84 -19.54 1.77
C VAL A 188 59.50 -20.19 1.47
N VAL A 189 58.45 -19.73 2.16
CA VAL A 189 57.08 -20.21 1.96
C VAL A 189 56.19 -19.04 1.53
N GLY A 190 55.48 -19.21 0.41
CA GLY A 190 54.56 -18.22 -0.13
C GLY A 190 53.11 -18.68 -0.03
N PHE A 191 52.24 -17.83 0.52
CA PHE A 191 50.80 -18.05 0.56
C PHE A 191 50.12 -17.16 -0.48
N LYS A 192 49.38 -17.75 -1.42
CA LYS A 192 48.64 -17.02 -2.44
C LYS A 192 47.17 -17.40 -2.36
N GLU A 193 46.29 -16.40 -2.23
CA GLU A 193 44.84 -16.60 -2.36
C GLU A 193 44.52 -17.09 -3.79
N PHE A 194 43.46 -17.87 -3.97
CA PHE A 194 43.01 -18.25 -5.30
C PHE A 194 42.28 -17.08 -5.97
N ALA A 195 42.37 -16.95 -7.30
CA ALA A 195 41.56 -15.99 -8.03
C ALA A 195 40.08 -16.35 -7.86
N HIS A 196 39.24 -15.38 -7.49
CA HIS A 196 37.83 -15.61 -7.24
C HIS A 196 36.98 -14.39 -7.67
N PRO A 197 35.73 -14.63 -8.11
CA PRO A 197 34.79 -13.54 -8.35
C PRO A 197 34.30 -12.95 -7.02
N ALA A 198 33.78 -11.72 -7.08
CA ALA A 198 33.08 -11.10 -5.98
C ALA A 198 31.87 -11.97 -5.58
N THR A 199 31.82 -12.35 -4.30
CA THR A 199 30.61 -12.96 -3.74
C THR A 199 29.46 -11.96 -3.78
N GLN A 200 28.22 -12.48 -3.89
CA GLN A 200 27.03 -11.64 -3.94
C GLN A 200 26.98 -10.72 -2.72
N THR A 201 27.02 -9.41 -2.95
CA THR A 201 26.94 -8.42 -1.88
C THR A 201 25.51 -8.31 -1.36
N PHE A 202 25.36 -7.81 -0.13
CA PHE A 202 24.06 -7.39 0.39
C PHE A 202 23.50 -6.29 -0.52
N SER A 203 22.54 -6.63 -1.38
CA SER A 203 21.81 -5.64 -2.17
C SER A 203 20.77 -4.97 -1.28
N VAL A 204 20.99 -3.69 -0.95
CA VAL A 204 20.03 -2.85 -0.21
C VAL A 204 18.67 -2.88 -0.89
N VAL A 205 18.65 -2.82 -2.21
CA VAL A 205 17.41 -2.79 -2.99
C VAL A 205 16.69 -4.14 -2.97
N ALA A 206 17.41 -5.27 -2.92
CA ALA A 206 16.81 -6.59 -2.84
C ALA A 206 16.24 -6.90 -1.44
N GLN A 207 16.97 -6.54 -0.38
CA GLN A 207 16.60 -6.91 0.99
C GLN A 207 15.79 -5.84 1.73
N ALA A 208 16.20 -4.58 1.67
CA ALA A 208 15.51 -3.47 2.33
C ALA A 208 14.51 -2.75 1.40
N GLY A 209 14.75 -2.81 0.08
CA GLY A 209 13.90 -2.18 -0.93
C GLY A 209 12.42 -2.54 -0.83
N PRO A 210 12.00 -3.81 -0.63
CA PRO A 210 10.58 -4.16 -0.49
C PRO A 210 9.84 -3.33 0.55
N THR A 211 10.46 -3.09 1.70
CA THR A 211 9.90 -2.26 2.77
C THR A 211 9.81 -0.79 2.37
N PHE A 212 10.87 -0.24 1.77
CA PHE A 212 10.89 1.15 1.35
C PHE A 212 9.90 1.43 0.20
N PHE A 213 9.81 0.55 -0.80
CA PHE A 213 8.83 0.68 -1.88
C PHE A 213 7.40 0.44 -1.41
N LEU A 214 7.18 -0.41 -0.39
CA LEU A 214 5.89 -0.51 0.28
C LEU A 214 5.54 0.80 0.99
N ALA A 215 6.49 1.41 1.70
CA ALA A 215 6.28 2.69 2.36
C ALA A 215 5.96 3.83 1.36
N ILE A 216 6.61 3.85 0.20
CA ILE A 216 6.30 4.77 -0.91
C ILE A 216 4.84 4.62 -1.34
N ALA A 217 4.38 3.39 -1.59
CA ALA A 217 3.01 3.13 -2.00
C ALA A 217 1.98 3.37 -0.88
N MET A 218 2.37 3.24 0.39
CA MET A 218 1.50 3.47 1.55
C MET A 218 0.95 4.90 1.58
N PHE A 219 1.77 5.91 1.28
CA PHE A 219 1.29 7.29 1.25
C PHE A 219 0.15 7.46 0.24
N GLY A 220 0.30 6.90 -0.97
CA GLY A 220 -0.76 6.89 -1.97
C GLY A 220 -2.02 6.17 -1.48
N PHE A 221 -1.83 4.98 -0.94
CA PHE A 221 -2.92 4.12 -0.46
C PHE A 221 -3.75 4.77 0.66
N VAL A 222 -3.11 5.32 1.69
CA VAL A 222 -3.81 5.91 2.85
C VAL A 222 -4.62 7.14 2.45
N PHE A 223 -4.03 8.03 1.64
CA PHE A 223 -4.75 9.22 1.15
C PHE A 223 -5.93 8.83 0.29
N GLN A 224 -5.79 7.81 -0.56
CA GLN A 224 -6.88 7.34 -1.41
C GLN A 224 -8.04 6.78 -0.58
N ILE A 225 -7.77 5.93 0.43
CA ILE A 225 -8.83 5.45 1.32
C ILE A 225 -9.51 6.63 2.03
N SER A 226 -8.72 7.57 2.56
CA SER A 226 -9.26 8.73 3.27
C SER A 226 -10.17 9.58 2.37
N SER A 227 -9.78 9.83 1.13
CA SER A 227 -10.58 10.58 0.15
C SER A 227 -11.88 9.85 -0.21
N LEU A 228 -11.79 8.55 -0.52
CA LEU A 228 -12.97 7.72 -0.85
C LEU A 228 -13.97 7.65 0.31
N VAL A 229 -13.47 7.50 1.53
CA VAL A 229 -14.32 7.41 2.72
C VAL A 229 -14.92 8.78 3.05
N SER A 230 -14.16 9.87 2.92
CA SER A 230 -14.67 11.24 3.10
C SER A 230 -15.80 11.54 2.11
N GLU A 231 -15.64 11.14 0.85
CA GLU A 231 -16.67 11.30 -0.16
C GLU A 231 -17.94 10.49 0.12
N LYS A 232 -17.76 9.25 0.58
CA LYS A 232 -18.87 8.38 1.03
C LYS A 232 -19.58 8.95 2.26
N GLU A 233 -18.83 9.52 3.21
CA GLU A 233 -19.35 10.14 4.43
C GLU A 233 -20.22 11.36 4.11
N LEU A 234 -19.78 12.19 3.16
CA LEU A 234 -20.50 13.37 2.67
C LEU A 234 -21.62 13.05 1.64
N ARG A 235 -21.69 11.81 1.15
CA ARG A 235 -22.66 11.34 0.13
C ARG A 235 -22.64 12.15 -1.17
N LEU A 236 -21.47 12.68 -1.55
CA LEU A 236 -21.32 13.56 -2.71
C LEU A 236 -21.68 12.85 -4.03
N HIS A 237 -21.40 11.55 -4.15
CA HIS A 237 -21.82 10.76 -5.31
C HIS A 237 -23.35 10.81 -5.50
N GLN A 238 -24.11 10.51 -4.43
CA GLN A 238 -25.58 10.51 -4.50
C GLN A 238 -26.12 11.88 -4.90
N ALA A 239 -25.52 12.94 -4.35
CA ALA A 239 -25.84 14.30 -4.72
C ALA A 239 -25.63 14.60 -6.21
N MET A 240 -24.46 14.27 -6.76
CA MET A 240 -24.16 14.49 -8.17
C MET A 240 -25.10 13.70 -9.08
N THR A 241 -25.42 12.46 -8.72
CA THR A 241 -26.40 11.64 -9.45
C THR A 241 -27.78 12.29 -9.47
N ILE A 242 -28.25 12.92 -8.38
CA ILE A 242 -29.54 13.65 -8.36
C ILE A 242 -29.53 14.85 -9.30
N MET A 243 -28.39 15.54 -9.39
CA MET A 243 -28.26 16.72 -10.25
C MET A 243 -28.16 16.38 -11.74
N GLY A 244 -28.04 15.10 -12.08
CA GLY A 244 -28.08 14.60 -13.46
C GLY A 244 -26.74 14.04 -13.96
N LEU A 245 -25.72 13.93 -13.10
CA LEU A 245 -24.45 13.29 -13.50
C LEU A 245 -24.67 11.79 -13.71
N TYR A 246 -24.14 11.26 -14.83
CA TYR A 246 -24.10 9.82 -15.07
C TYR A 246 -23.10 9.13 -14.15
N ASP A 247 -23.52 8.05 -13.50
CA ASP A 247 -22.65 7.23 -12.63
C ASP A 247 -21.38 6.73 -13.38
N SER A 248 -21.49 6.47 -14.69
CA SER A 248 -20.35 6.06 -15.53
C SER A 248 -19.30 7.15 -15.70
N ALA A 249 -19.73 8.40 -15.88
CA ALA A 249 -18.84 9.55 -16.03
C ALA A 249 -18.06 9.81 -14.73
N TYR A 250 -18.74 9.69 -13.58
CA TYR A 250 -18.11 9.78 -12.27
C TYR A 250 -17.01 8.71 -12.09
N CYS A 251 -17.33 7.44 -12.35
CA CYS A 251 -16.37 6.34 -12.21
C CYS A 251 -15.16 6.50 -13.15
N LEU A 252 -15.41 6.91 -14.40
CA LEU A 252 -14.34 7.13 -15.39
C LEU A 252 -13.43 8.29 -14.98
N SER A 253 -14.00 9.39 -14.48
CA SER A 253 -13.22 10.53 -13.98
C SER A 253 -12.30 10.12 -12.83
N TRP A 254 -12.81 9.31 -11.89
CA TRP A 254 -12.00 8.83 -10.79
C TRP A 254 -10.88 7.91 -11.26
N PHE A 255 -11.22 6.91 -12.09
CA PHE A 255 -10.24 5.96 -12.60
C PHE A 255 -9.15 6.63 -13.42
N THR A 256 -9.50 7.59 -14.28
CA THR A 256 -8.55 8.33 -15.11
C THR A 256 -7.60 9.19 -14.27
N TRP A 257 -8.11 9.91 -13.27
CA TRP A 257 -7.28 10.72 -12.38
C TRP A 257 -6.30 9.87 -11.56
N GLU A 258 -6.78 8.80 -10.96
CA GLU A 258 -5.94 7.91 -10.14
C GLU A 258 -4.95 7.10 -10.99
N ALA A 259 -5.33 6.67 -12.20
CA ALA A 259 -4.43 6.02 -13.13
C ALA A 259 -3.31 6.97 -13.60
N LEU A 260 -3.63 8.24 -13.86
CA LEU A 260 -2.64 9.26 -14.22
C LEU A 260 -1.64 9.50 -13.08
N LEU A 261 -2.12 9.67 -11.84
CA LEU A 261 -1.25 9.84 -10.68
C LEU A 261 -0.36 8.62 -10.45
N THR A 262 -0.90 7.42 -10.62
CA THR A 262 -0.15 6.15 -10.50
C THR A 262 0.91 6.01 -11.59
N LEU A 263 0.59 6.40 -12.83
CA LEU A 263 1.54 6.41 -13.94
C LEU A 263 2.72 7.35 -13.65
N LEU A 264 2.45 8.57 -13.20
CA LEU A 264 3.49 9.55 -12.84
C LEU A 264 4.33 9.08 -11.66
N ALA A 265 3.71 8.53 -10.61
CA ALA A 265 4.41 8.03 -9.42
C ALA A 265 5.33 6.84 -9.75
N ALA A 266 4.91 5.93 -10.63
CA ALA A 266 5.75 4.83 -11.09
C ALA A 266 6.96 5.33 -11.90
N ILE A 267 6.75 6.29 -12.82
CA ILE A 267 7.86 6.92 -13.58
C ILE A 267 8.85 7.58 -12.63
N PHE A 268 8.38 8.40 -11.68
CA PHE A 268 9.24 9.08 -10.72
C PHE A 268 10.02 8.11 -9.84
N THR A 269 9.42 7.00 -9.43
CA THR A 269 10.13 5.96 -8.66
C THR A 269 11.34 5.41 -9.42
N VAL A 270 11.19 5.14 -10.73
CA VAL A 270 12.29 4.64 -11.58
C VAL A 270 13.30 5.75 -11.88
N LEU A 271 12.85 6.97 -12.21
CA LEU A 271 13.73 8.11 -12.48
C LEU A 271 14.59 8.49 -11.28
N PHE A 272 14.01 8.56 -10.07
CA PHE A 272 14.79 8.83 -8.86
C PHE A 272 15.75 7.69 -8.55
N GLY A 273 15.37 6.43 -8.79
CA GLY A 273 16.28 5.29 -8.68
C GLY A 273 17.50 5.40 -9.60
N MET A 274 17.30 5.83 -10.85
CA MET A 274 18.38 6.08 -11.81
C MET A 274 19.21 7.32 -11.44
N MET A 275 18.57 8.38 -10.92
CA MET A 275 19.25 9.61 -10.47
C MET A 275 20.30 9.32 -9.38
N PHE A 276 19.99 8.41 -8.45
CA PHE A 276 20.93 7.99 -7.39
C PHE A 276 21.91 6.87 -7.82
N GLN A 277 21.92 6.49 -9.11
CA GLN A 277 22.90 5.57 -9.71
C GLN A 277 22.95 4.17 -9.05
N PHE A 278 21.79 3.63 -8.68
CA PHE A 278 21.72 2.24 -8.19
C PHE A 278 21.91 1.24 -9.33
N ASN A 279 22.83 0.27 -9.17
CA ASN A 279 23.05 -0.82 -10.15
C ASN A 279 21.75 -1.56 -10.52
N PHE A 280 20.85 -1.74 -9.55
CA PHE A 280 19.51 -2.31 -9.76
C PHE A 280 18.71 -1.57 -10.84
N PHE A 281 18.74 -0.23 -10.84
CA PHE A 281 17.97 0.60 -11.77
C PHE A 281 18.70 0.82 -13.10
N LEU A 282 20.04 0.80 -13.10
CA LEU A 282 20.86 1.04 -14.29
C LEU A 282 20.97 -0.20 -15.19
N HIS A 283 21.09 -1.40 -14.61
CA HIS A 283 21.33 -2.63 -15.39
C HIS A 283 20.04 -3.32 -15.81
N ASN A 284 18.93 -3.14 -15.08
CA ASN A 284 17.63 -3.67 -15.50
C ASN A 284 16.94 -2.75 -16.52
N SER A 285 16.19 -3.33 -17.45
CA SER A 285 15.43 -2.54 -18.43
C SER A 285 14.40 -1.63 -17.75
N PHE A 286 14.39 -0.35 -18.16
CA PHE A 286 13.41 0.65 -17.71
C PHE A 286 11.96 0.16 -17.81
N ALA A 287 11.61 -0.51 -18.91
CA ALA A 287 10.24 -0.98 -19.15
C ALA A 287 9.80 -2.05 -18.13
N ILE A 288 10.71 -2.94 -17.71
CA ILE A 288 10.41 -3.96 -16.69
C ILE A 288 10.18 -3.30 -15.33
N LEU A 289 11.06 -2.36 -14.95
CA LEU A 289 10.97 -1.64 -13.68
C LEU A 289 9.71 -0.77 -13.63
N PHE A 290 9.43 -0.02 -14.69
CA PHE A 290 8.23 0.79 -14.82
C PHE A 290 6.97 -0.07 -14.68
N LEU A 291 6.87 -1.17 -15.44
CA LEU A 291 5.71 -2.05 -15.41
C LEU A 291 5.54 -2.71 -14.04
N LEU A 292 6.63 -3.09 -13.35
CA LEU A 292 6.60 -3.61 -11.99
C LEU A 292 5.95 -2.63 -11.01
N PHE A 293 6.47 -1.39 -10.94
CA PHE A 293 5.97 -0.40 -10.00
C PHE A 293 4.58 0.11 -10.36
N PHE A 294 4.29 0.28 -11.65
CA PHE A 294 2.98 0.70 -12.15
C PHE A 294 1.91 -0.33 -11.81
N LEU A 295 2.13 -1.60 -12.12
CA LEU A 295 1.18 -2.66 -11.81
C LEU A 295 1.01 -2.86 -10.30
N PHE A 296 2.08 -2.77 -9.52
CA PHE A 296 2.01 -2.82 -8.07
C PHE A 296 1.13 -1.70 -7.49
N GLN A 297 1.34 -0.46 -7.93
CA GLN A 297 0.56 0.69 -7.47
C GLN A 297 -0.92 0.60 -7.91
N LEU A 298 -1.20 0.15 -9.14
CA LEU A 298 -2.58 -0.12 -9.57
C LEU A 298 -3.26 -1.20 -8.72
N ASN A 299 -2.52 -2.21 -8.29
CA ASN A 299 -3.08 -3.26 -7.43
C ASN A 299 -3.40 -2.74 -6.02
N MET A 300 -2.50 -1.91 -5.47
CA MET A 300 -2.75 -1.19 -4.21
C MET A 300 -3.96 -0.26 -4.33
N LEU A 301 -4.18 0.36 -5.50
CA LEU A 301 -5.37 1.18 -5.79
C LEU A 301 -6.65 0.34 -5.63
N SER A 302 -6.71 -0.84 -6.27
CA SER A 302 -7.86 -1.75 -6.16
C SER A 302 -8.09 -2.22 -4.72
N PHE A 303 -7.01 -2.50 -3.99
CA PHE A 303 -7.08 -2.88 -2.58
C PHE A 303 -7.63 -1.73 -1.71
N ALA A 304 -7.32 -0.47 -2.03
CA ALA A 304 -7.84 0.71 -1.33
C ALA A 304 -9.35 0.85 -1.49
N PHE A 305 -9.86 0.68 -2.72
CA PHE A 305 -11.29 0.66 -2.97
C PHE A 305 -11.99 -0.43 -2.18
N MET A 306 -11.47 -1.66 -2.23
CA MET A 306 -12.02 -2.78 -1.46
C MET A 306 -12.09 -2.46 0.04
N THR A 307 -11.00 -1.95 0.61
CA THR A 307 -10.92 -1.61 2.04
C THR A 307 -11.85 -0.46 2.41
N SER A 308 -12.03 0.53 1.52
CA SER A 308 -12.92 1.68 1.75
C SER A 308 -14.39 1.28 1.95
N THR A 309 -14.81 0.13 1.40
CA THR A 309 -16.18 -0.37 1.57
C THR A 309 -16.52 -0.67 3.03
N PHE A 310 -15.54 -1.16 3.81
CA PHE A 310 -15.69 -1.53 5.21
C PHE A 310 -15.55 -0.34 6.17
N ILE A 311 -15.07 0.79 5.69
CA ILE A 311 -14.82 1.98 6.49
C ILE A 311 -15.99 2.95 6.29
N SER A 312 -16.54 3.44 7.40
CA SER A 312 -17.66 4.38 7.39
C SER A 312 -17.28 5.79 7.81
N LYS A 313 -16.12 5.98 8.45
CA LYS A 313 -15.62 7.27 8.93
C LYS A 313 -14.23 7.55 8.40
N SER A 314 -14.03 8.74 7.84
CA SER A 314 -12.73 9.16 7.28
C SER A 314 -11.61 9.16 8.32
N SER A 315 -11.92 9.48 9.58
CA SER A 315 -10.96 9.47 10.69
C SER A 315 -10.35 8.09 10.99
N SER A 316 -11.06 7.00 10.67
CA SER A 316 -10.59 5.63 10.88
C SER A 316 -9.76 5.09 9.72
N ALA A 317 -9.81 5.75 8.55
CA ALA A 317 -9.10 5.31 7.35
C ALA A 317 -7.59 5.27 7.54
N THR A 318 -7.03 6.25 8.24
CA THR A 318 -5.59 6.34 8.53
C THR A 318 -5.13 5.18 9.40
N THR A 319 -5.83 4.90 10.50
CA THR A 319 -5.52 3.78 11.40
C THR A 319 -5.56 2.44 10.68
N VAL A 320 -6.61 2.19 9.87
CA VAL A 320 -6.72 0.94 9.09
C VAL A 320 -5.59 0.85 8.06
N GLY A 321 -5.25 1.96 7.41
CA GLY A 321 -4.13 2.02 6.47
C GLY A 321 -2.78 1.67 7.11
N PHE A 322 -2.49 2.20 8.30
CA PHE A 322 -1.28 1.83 9.05
C PHE A 322 -1.27 0.37 9.51
N SER A 323 -2.41 -0.17 9.94
CA SER A 323 -2.51 -1.60 10.30
C SER A 323 -2.20 -2.49 9.10
N ILE A 324 -2.71 -2.14 7.91
CA ILE A 324 -2.41 -2.84 6.67
C ILE A 324 -0.92 -2.77 6.35
N PHE A 325 -0.27 -1.61 6.55
CA PHE A 325 1.16 -1.47 6.35
C PHE A 325 1.97 -2.35 7.31
N ILE A 326 1.62 -2.39 8.60
CA ILE A 326 2.31 -3.23 9.58
C ILE A 326 2.19 -4.70 9.19
N ILE A 327 0.98 -5.16 8.84
CA ILE A 327 0.77 -6.52 8.34
C ILE A 327 1.63 -6.77 7.10
N GLY A 328 1.68 -5.82 6.17
CA GLY A 328 2.46 -5.95 4.95
C GLY A 328 3.96 -5.95 5.17
N PHE A 329 4.46 -5.16 6.11
CA PHE A 329 5.85 -5.17 6.51
C PHE A 329 6.23 -6.53 7.10
N LEU A 330 5.43 -7.06 8.02
CA LEU A 330 5.67 -8.37 8.65
C LEU A 330 5.66 -9.52 7.63
N THR A 331 4.73 -9.51 6.67
CA THR A 331 4.65 -10.55 5.64
C THR A 331 5.76 -10.43 4.59
N GLN A 332 6.20 -9.21 4.27
CA GLN A 332 7.38 -9.02 3.43
C GLN A 332 8.65 -9.57 4.07
N LEU A 333 8.86 -9.36 5.37
CA LEU A 333 10.01 -9.93 6.08
C LEU A 333 10.06 -11.46 5.99
N VAL A 334 8.90 -12.11 6.12
CA VAL A 334 8.79 -13.56 5.95
C VAL A 334 9.11 -13.98 4.51
N THR A 335 8.71 -13.19 3.50
CA THR A 335 9.02 -13.44 2.08
C THR A 335 10.51 -13.37 1.79
N VAL A 336 11.21 -12.41 2.40
CA VAL A 336 12.66 -12.20 2.20
C VAL A 336 13.48 -13.20 3.02
N GLY A 337 13.09 -13.49 4.26
CA GLY A 337 13.92 -14.22 5.21
C GLY A 337 13.60 -15.70 5.40
N VAL A 338 12.36 -16.15 5.20
CA VAL A 338 11.91 -17.45 5.71
C VAL A 338 11.21 -18.31 4.66
N PHE A 339 10.38 -17.75 3.78
CA PHE A 339 9.52 -18.56 2.91
C PHE A 339 10.28 -19.09 1.69
N PRO A 340 10.69 -20.38 1.66
CA PRO A 340 11.25 -20.93 0.44
C PRO A 340 10.07 -21.18 -0.50
N TYR A 341 10.14 -20.64 -1.70
CA TYR A 341 9.29 -21.10 -2.82
C TYR A 341 9.74 -22.51 -3.27
N SER A 342 9.93 -23.42 -2.31
CA SER A 342 10.22 -24.83 -2.55
C SER A 342 8.94 -25.54 -2.98
N SER A 343 9.10 -26.65 -3.68
CA SER A 343 8.00 -27.49 -4.17
C SER A 343 6.99 -27.87 -3.09
N ASN A 344 7.44 -27.96 -1.83
CA ASN A 344 6.65 -28.44 -0.69
C ASN A 344 5.52 -27.47 -0.27
N PHE A 345 5.64 -26.17 -0.58
CA PHE A 345 4.67 -25.15 -0.14
C PHE A 345 3.73 -24.67 -1.25
N SER A 346 3.64 -25.36 -2.40
CA SER A 346 2.96 -24.85 -3.61
C SER A 346 1.50 -24.41 -3.39
N LYS A 347 0.76 -25.07 -2.48
CA LYS A 347 -0.62 -24.72 -2.15
C LYS A 347 -0.75 -23.40 -1.37
N TYR A 348 0.21 -23.09 -0.50
CA TYR A 348 0.19 -21.87 0.33
C TYR A 348 0.73 -20.65 -0.40
N ILE A 349 1.56 -20.86 -1.44
CA ILE A 349 2.11 -19.77 -2.27
C ILE A 349 1.01 -18.94 -2.92
N MET A 350 -0.08 -19.56 -3.39
CA MET A 350 -1.20 -18.84 -4.02
C MET A 350 -1.92 -17.91 -3.02
N LEU A 351 -2.21 -18.42 -1.81
CA LEU A 351 -2.88 -17.63 -0.77
C LEU A 351 -1.98 -16.49 -0.28
N TYR A 352 -0.69 -16.75 -0.13
CA TYR A 352 0.28 -15.76 0.32
C TYR A 352 0.56 -14.66 -0.72
N GLY A 353 0.51 -15.03 -2.00
CA GLY A 353 0.65 -14.12 -3.15
C GLY A 353 -0.57 -13.27 -3.44
N LEU A 354 -1.74 -13.56 -2.83
CA LEU A 354 -2.94 -12.71 -2.93
C LEU A 354 -2.72 -11.33 -2.30
N TYR A 355 -1.82 -11.25 -1.31
CA TYR A 355 -1.45 -9.99 -0.69
C TYR A 355 -0.31 -9.32 -1.47
N SER A 356 -0.65 -8.22 -2.14
CA SER A 356 0.16 -7.55 -3.17
C SER A 356 1.58 -7.16 -2.74
N PRO A 357 1.82 -6.67 -1.50
CA PRO A 357 3.17 -6.38 -1.03
C PRO A 357 4.14 -7.57 -1.03
N ASN A 358 3.66 -8.80 -0.83
CA ASN A 358 4.50 -10.00 -0.86
C ASN A 358 5.00 -10.29 -2.28
N LEU A 359 4.13 -10.08 -3.26
CA LEU A 359 4.45 -10.26 -4.67
C LEU A 359 5.54 -9.26 -5.11
N LEU A 360 5.45 -8.00 -4.65
CA LEU A 360 6.49 -7.00 -4.88
C LEU A 360 7.83 -7.44 -4.29
N ALA A 361 7.85 -7.91 -3.04
CA ALA A 361 9.08 -8.34 -2.37
C ALA A 361 9.81 -9.45 -3.15
N LYS A 362 9.06 -10.43 -3.66
CA LYS A 362 9.63 -11.50 -4.49
C LYS A 362 10.20 -10.98 -5.81
N ALA A 363 9.52 -10.06 -6.49
CA ALA A 363 10.02 -9.48 -7.75
C ALA A 363 11.29 -8.66 -7.57
N LEU A 364 11.34 -7.84 -6.52
CA LEU A 364 12.54 -7.07 -6.19
C LEU A 364 13.71 -7.99 -5.83
N GLY A 365 13.45 -9.10 -5.13
CA GLY A 365 14.47 -10.12 -4.86
C GLY A 365 15.04 -10.75 -6.15
N LEU A 366 14.18 -11.12 -7.11
CA LEU A 366 14.61 -11.70 -8.38
C LEU A 366 15.44 -10.72 -9.23
N LEU A 367 14.96 -9.48 -9.40
CA LEU A 367 15.67 -8.43 -10.13
C LEU A 367 16.95 -7.98 -9.41
N GLY A 368 16.94 -8.04 -8.07
CA GLY A 368 18.08 -7.76 -7.21
C GLY A 368 19.18 -8.80 -7.36
N ASN A 369 18.83 -10.09 -7.36
CA ASN A 369 19.80 -11.17 -7.56
C ASN A 369 20.47 -11.10 -8.93
N ALA A 370 19.72 -10.74 -9.98
CA ALA A 370 20.26 -10.54 -11.33
C ALA A 370 21.28 -9.38 -11.44
N THR A 371 21.33 -8.50 -10.45
CA THR A 371 22.22 -7.32 -10.40
C THR A 371 23.15 -7.33 -9.17
N ALA A 372 23.21 -8.46 -8.44
CA ALA A 372 23.97 -8.57 -7.19
C ALA A 372 25.49 -8.67 -7.40
N THR A 373 25.93 -9.09 -8.58
CA THR A 373 27.35 -9.18 -8.98
C THR A 373 27.77 -7.97 -9.81
N SER A 374 29.04 -7.58 -9.73
CA SER A 374 29.64 -6.48 -10.52
C SER A 374 29.52 -6.69 -12.03
N GLU A 375 29.49 -7.95 -12.48
CA GLU A 375 29.29 -8.35 -13.89
C GLU A 375 27.83 -8.69 -14.25
N GLY A 376 26.91 -8.55 -13.29
CA GLY A 376 25.49 -8.86 -13.51
C GLY A 376 24.90 -7.94 -14.56
N LYS A 377 24.64 -8.47 -15.76
CA LYS A 377 24.07 -7.73 -16.90
C LYS A 377 22.62 -7.26 -16.68
N GLY A 378 22.00 -7.61 -15.55
CA GLY A 378 20.59 -7.32 -15.26
C GLY A 378 19.65 -8.06 -16.22
N ILE A 379 18.35 -7.80 -16.06
CA ILE A 379 17.32 -8.38 -16.93
C ILE A 379 16.95 -7.37 -18.01
N SER A 380 17.27 -7.69 -19.26
CA SER A 380 16.87 -6.91 -20.43
C SER A 380 15.43 -7.25 -20.85
N TRP A 381 14.78 -6.34 -21.60
CA TRP A 381 13.44 -6.61 -22.12
C TRP A 381 13.44 -7.81 -23.08
N HIS A 382 14.49 -7.97 -23.88
CA HIS A 382 14.61 -9.07 -24.85
C HIS A 382 14.84 -10.41 -24.15
N ASN A 383 15.75 -10.46 -23.18
CA ASN A 383 16.17 -11.69 -22.51
C ASN A 383 15.30 -12.02 -21.28
N ARG A 384 14.10 -11.43 -21.17
CA ARG A 384 13.17 -11.62 -20.03
C ARG A 384 12.65 -13.06 -19.86
N GLY A 385 12.90 -13.93 -20.84
CA GLY A 385 12.56 -15.36 -20.82
C GLY A 385 13.77 -16.28 -20.98
N GLU A 386 15.00 -15.74 -21.05
CA GLU A 386 16.22 -16.53 -21.15
C GLU A 386 16.88 -16.66 -19.78
N CYS A 387 17.27 -17.88 -19.43
CA CYS A 387 17.92 -18.19 -18.17
C CYS A 387 19.44 -18.25 -18.35
N THR A 388 20.19 -17.48 -17.56
CA THR A 388 21.65 -17.58 -17.51
C THR A 388 22.05 -18.92 -16.87
N THR A 389 23.04 -19.58 -17.46
CA THR A 389 23.34 -21.03 -17.40
C THR A 389 23.81 -21.61 -16.05
N PHE A 390 23.80 -20.85 -14.95
CA PHE A 390 24.39 -21.30 -13.67
C PHE A 390 23.42 -21.53 -12.50
N GLU A 391 22.10 -21.46 -12.72
CA GLU A 391 21.12 -21.86 -11.70
C GLU A 391 20.11 -22.89 -12.26
N PRO A 392 20.02 -24.11 -11.68
CA PRO A 392 19.09 -25.15 -12.13
C PRO A 392 17.61 -24.83 -11.84
N ASN A 393 17.32 -23.68 -11.20
CA ASN A 393 15.98 -23.24 -10.82
C ASN A 393 15.67 -21.82 -11.31
N CYS A 394 16.03 -21.50 -12.55
CA CYS A 394 15.68 -20.21 -13.14
C CYS A 394 14.16 -20.16 -13.46
N VAL A 395 13.39 -19.50 -12.60
CA VAL A 395 11.94 -19.26 -12.73
C VAL A 395 11.71 -17.78 -12.98
N ILE A 396 12.04 -17.31 -14.19
CA ILE A 396 11.72 -15.95 -14.62
C ILE A 396 10.92 -16.03 -15.92
N THR A 397 9.60 -16.05 -15.78
CA THR A 397 8.69 -15.63 -16.86
C THR A 397 7.94 -14.40 -16.36
N ILE A 398 8.60 -13.24 -16.50
CA ILE A 398 7.99 -11.95 -16.13
C ILE A 398 6.87 -11.58 -17.13
N VAL A 399 6.87 -12.11 -18.37
CA VAL A 399 5.89 -11.69 -19.40
C VAL A 399 5.37 -12.78 -20.39
N CYS A 400 5.97 -13.96 -20.58
CA CYS A 400 5.55 -14.86 -21.70
C CYS A 400 4.39 -15.83 -21.39
N LEU A 401 3.45 -15.85 -22.34
CA LEU A 401 2.21 -16.62 -22.44
C LEU A 401 2.45 -18.07 -22.89
N GLU A 402 2.80 -18.97 -21.99
CA GLU A 402 2.59 -20.40 -22.30
C GLU A 402 2.28 -21.26 -21.06
N PHE A 403 1.69 -22.41 -21.35
CA PHE A 403 0.97 -23.36 -20.48
C PHE A 403 1.53 -23.52 -19.06
N ILE A 404 0.70 -23.30 -18.02
CA ILE A 404 0.73 -23.80 -16.61
C ILE A 404 0.20 -22.71 -15.63
N PRO A 405 -0.76 -23.00 -14.72
CA PRO A 405 -1.52 -21.97 -14.00
C PRO A 405 -0.85 -21.37 -12.75
N SER A 406 0.36 -21.81 -12.36
CA SER A 406 0.87 -21.58 -10.99
C SER A 406 2.14 -20.72 -10.88
N ARG A 407 2.66 -20.12 -11.96
CA ARG A 407 4.00 -19.48 -11.95
C ARG A 407 4.13 -18.22 -12.84
N LYS A 408 3.17 -17.29 -12.82
CA LYS A 408 3.15 -16.14 -13.76
C LYS A 408 3.06 -14.80 -13.02
N PHE A 409 4.13 -14.02 -12.97
CA PHE A 409 4.20 -12.80 -12.13
C PHE A 409 3.25 -11.67 -12.57
N ALA A 410 3.34 -11.19 -13.81
CA ALA A 410 2.49 -10.10 -14.30
C ALA A 410 1.01 -10.53 -14.38
N ILE A 411 0.77 -11.77 -14.80
CA ILE A 411 -0.57 -12.38 -14.83
C ILE A 411 -1.12 -12.60 -13.42
N ASN A 412 -0.30 -12.92 -12.41
CA ASN A 412 -0.75 -12.96 -11.01
C ASN A 412 -1.04 -11.55 -10.48
N LEU A 413 -0.29 -10.52 -10.87
CA LEU A 413 -0.56 -9.16 -10.41
C LEU A 413 -1.83 -8.57 -11.07
N LEU A 414 -2.04 -8.86 -12.35
CA LEU A 414 -3.29 -8.62 -13.08
C LEU A 414 -4.43 -9.51 -12.59
N HIS A 415 -4.21 -10.78 -12.24
CA HIS A 415 -5.22 -11.66 -11.64
C HIS A 415 -5.56 -11.23 -10.24
N VAL A 416 -4.61 -10.79 -9.42
CA VAL A 416 -4.88 -10.27 -8.07
C VAL A 416 -5.59 -8.94 -8.20
N ALA A 417 -5.23 -8.08 -9.18
CA ALA A 417 -6.00 -6.87 -9.45
C ALA A 417 -7.42 -7.21 -9.92
N HIS A 418 -7.57 -8.17 -10.84
CA HIS A 418 -8.85 -8.67 -11.33
C HIS A 418 -9.64 -9.39 -10.25
N ILE A 419 -9.01 -10.13 -9.34
CA ILE A 419 -9.63 -10.78 -8.18
C ILE A 419 -10.01 -9.72 -7.16
N ASN A 420 -9.19 -8.70 -6.90
CA ASN A 420 -9.55 -7.60 -6.00
C ASN A 420 -10.71 -6.77 -6.60
N ILE A 421 -10.75 -6.58 -7.91
CA ILE A 421 -11.85 -5.95 -8.64
C ILE A 421 -13.08 -6.86 -8.63
N LEU A 422 -12.94 -8.16 -8.91
CA LEU A 422 -14.02 -9.15 -8.85
C LEU A 422 -14.53 -9.35 -7.42
N PHE A 423 -13.67 -9.27 -6.42
CA PHE A 423 -14.02 -9.33 -5.01
C PHE A 423 -14.66 -8.02 -4.60
N MET A 424 -14.22 -6.86 -5.08
CA MET A 424 -14.98 -5.61 -4.95
C MET A 424 -16.39 -5.74 -5.55
N VAL A 425 -16.52 -6.36 -6.74
CA VAL A 425 -17.81 -6.62 -7.40
C VAL A 425 -18.65 -7.66 -6.63
N HIS A 426 -18.04 -8.76 -6.22
CA HIS A 426 -18.68 -9.90 -5.57
C HIS A 426 -19.03 -9.57 -4.12
N PHE A 427 -18.13 -8.99 -3.33
CA PHE A 427 -18.40 -8.47 -1.99
C PHE A 427 -19.30 -7.23 -2.05
N GLY A 428 -19.26 -6.39 -3.07
CA GLY A 428 -20.29 -5.37 -3.31
C GLY A 428 -21.69 -6.00 -3.45
N ASN A 429 -21.78 -7.15 -4.11
CA ASN A 429 -23.00 -7.96 -4.24
C ASN A 429 -23.29 -8.88 -3.02
N LEU A 430 -22.28 -9.27 -2.25
CA LEU A 430 -22.43 -10.12 -1.05
C LEU A 430 -22.76 -9.26 0.16
N LEU A 431 -22.24 -8.04 0.26
CA LEU A 431 -22.71 -6.97 1.15
C LEU A 431 -24.16 -6.61 0.79
N ARG A 432 -24.55 -6.59 -0.49
CA ARG A 432 -25.96 -6.44 -0.93
C ARG A 432 -26.86 -7.55 -0.34
N GLN A 433 -26.37 -8.78 -0.22
CA GLN A 433 -27.12 -9.94 0.32
C GLN A 433 -27.03 -10.08 1.85
N TYR A 434 -25.89 -9.76 2.47
CA TYR A 434 -25.61 -9.95 3.90
C TYR A 434 -26.02 -8.72 4.75
N TYR A 435 -25.85 -7.49 4.25
CA TYR A 435 -26.35 -6.25 4.89
C TYR A 435 -27.82 -5.95 4.60
N SER A 436 -28.49 -6.77 3.76
CA SER A 436 -29.95 -6.89 3.81
C SER A 436 -30.45 -7.29 5.21
N LYS A 437 -29.56 -7.75 6.11
CA LYS A 437 -29.89 -8.19 7.48
C LYS A 437 -29.49 -7.19 8.58
N PHE A 438 -28.63 -6.20 8.32
CA PHE A 438 -28.23 -5.18 9.31
C PHE A 438 -28.24 -3.76 8.72
N LYS A 439 -29.27 -3.01 9.16
CA LYS A 439 -29.42 -1.55 9.32
C LYS A 439 -28.23 -0.68 8.87
N TRP A 440 -28.50 0.24 7.95
CA TRP A 440 -27.75 1.48 7.59
C TRP A 440 -26.99 1.58 6.23
N CYS A 441 -27.06 0.60 5.33
CA CYS A 441 -26.55 0.78 3.96
C CYS A 441 -27.47 0.12 2.92
N GLN A 442 -28.62 0.74 2.68
CA GLN A 442 -29.43 0.40 1.52
C GLN A 442 -28.87 1.15 0.30
N LYS A 443 -27.97 0.47 -0.40
CA LYS A 443 -27.57 0.70 -1.80
C LYS A 443 -26.55 1.82 -2.08
N ILE A 444 -25.27 1.43 -2.05
CA ILE A 444 -24.31 1.88 -3.05
C ILE A 444 -24.57 1.01 -4.29
N ASN A 445 -25.12 1.61 -5.36
CA ASN A 445 -25.25 0.94 -6.65
C ASN A 445 -23.87 0.88 -7.31
N ILE A 446 -23.21 -0.28 -7.28
CA ILE A 446 -22.16 -0.60 -8.26
C ILE A 446 -22.78 -1.57 -9.24
N LEU A 447 -23.28 -1.01 -10.34
CA LEU A 447 -23.89 -1.68 -11.49
C LEU A 447 -22.85 -1.75 -12.62
N PHE A 448 -21.60 -2.15 -12.30
CA PHE A 448 -20.46 -1.91 -13.19
C PHE A 448 -20.05 -3.11 -14.05
N PHE A 449 -20.50 -4.35 -13.74
CA PHE A 449 -20.06 -5.55 -14.47
C PHE A 449 -21.10 -6.67 -14.59
N GLU A 450 -22.39 -6.35 -14.62
CA GLU A 450 -23.40 -7.32 -15.05
C GLU A 450 -23.41 -7.36 -16.59
N SER A 451 -23.40 -8.56 -17.21
CA SER A 451 -23.45 -8.73 -18.67
C SER A 451 -24.66 -8.02 -19.31
N SER A 452 -25.73 -7.84 -18.53
CA SER A 452 -26.94 -7.10 -18.87
C SER A 452 -26.74 -5.58 -18.99
N TYR A 453 -25.66 -4.99 -18.45
CA TYR A 453 -25.34 -3.57 -18.61
C TYR A 453 -24.84 -3.23 -20.03
N TRP A 454 -24.12 -4.15 -20.67
CA TRP A 454 -23.51 -3.93 -21.98
C TRP A 454 -24.45 -4.28 -23.15
N THR A 455 -25.45 -5.13 -22.92
CA THR A 455 -26.29 -5.68 -23.99
C THR A 455 -27.70 -5.08 -24.08
N GLY A 456 -28.07 -4.17 -23.16
CA GLY A 456 -29.29 -3.37 -23.28
C GLY A 456 -30.59 -4.18 -23.42
N LYS A 457 -30.59 -5.46 -23.06
CA LYS A 457 -31.73 -6.37 -23.13
C LYS A 457 -32.06 -6.84 -21.72
N ASP A 458 -32.81 -6.02 -21.00
CA ASP A 458 -33.79 -6.46 -20.00
C ASP A 458 -34.74 -5.29 -19.71
N GLY A 459 -35.51 -4.93 -20.74
CA GLY A 459 -36.84 -4.37 -20.53
C GLY A 459 -37.80 -5.52 -20.23
N ASN A 460 -38.53 -5.41 -19.12
CA ASN A 460 -39.55 -6.34 -18.65
C ASN A 460 -39.05 -7.72 -18.15
N LYS A 461 -38.71 -7.78 -16.86
CA LYS A 461 -39.26 -8.75 -15.89
C LYS A 461 -38.55 -8.57 -14.55
N VAL A 462 -39.25 -8.03 -13.56
CA VAL A 462 -38.87 -8.26 -12.16
C VAL A 462 -39.22 -9.73 -11.89
N ILE A 463 -38.21 -10.59 -11.81
CA ILE A 463 -38.38 -12.03 -11.56
C ILE A 463 -38.86 -12.22 -10.13
N GLU A 464 -40.08 -12.75 -9.99
CA GLU A 464 -40.57 -13.41 -8.78
C GLU A 464 -39.95 -14.81 -8.62
N GLY A 465 -39.45 -15.11 -7.42
CA GLY A 465 -39.03 -16.45 -6.94
C GLY A 465 -37.61 -16.90 -7.33
N GLY A 466 -36.80 -17.64 -6.54
CA GLY A 466 -36.89 -18.28 -5.21
C GLY A 466 -35.49 -18.21 -4.53
N LEU A 467 -35.14 -18.82 -3.40
CA LEU A 467 -35.51 -20.11 -2.79
C LEU A 467 -35.25 -20.02 -1.27
N CYS A 468 -36.31 -19.73 -0.50
CA CYS A 468 -36.49 -20.08 0.93
C CYS A 468 -37.84 -19.48 1.34
N SER A 469 -38.89 -20.28 1.22
CA SER A 469 -40.25 -19.91 1.60
C SER A 469 -40.36 -19.65 3.10
N CYS A 470 -40.44 -18.38 3.46
CA CYS A 470 -41.37 -17.92 4.47
C CYS A 470 -42.22 -16.86 3.79
N SER A 471 -43.33 -17.30 3.21
CA SER A 471 -44.41 -16.49 2.68
C SER A 471 -44.95 -15.58 3.78
N GLY A 472 -44.32 -14.41 3.92
CA GLY A 472 -44.97 -13.25 4.49
C GLY A 472 -45.61 -12.50 3.34
N SER A 473 -46.92 -12.68 3.17
CA SER A 473 -47.74 -11.73 2.43
C SER A 473 -47.40 -10.32 2.91
N ILE A 474 -47.32 -9.37 1.97
CA ILE A 474 -47.42 -7.95 2.30
C ILE A 474 -48.70 -7.84 3.15
N PRO A 475 -48.63 -7.37 4.41
CA PRO A 475 -49.85 -7.14 5.18
C PRO A 475 -50.75 -6.24 4.33
N PRO A 476 -52.05 -6.54 4.18
CA PRO A 476 -52.97 -5.59 3.58
C PRO A 476 -52.79 -4.27 4.32
N LEU A 477 -52.77 -3.14 3.59
CA LEU A 477 -52.86 -1.83 4.21
C LEU A 477 -54.09 -1.88 5.12
N ASP A 478 -53.91 -1.66 6.42
CA ASP A 478 -55.02 -1.23 7.25
C ASP A 478 -55.48 0.09 6.61
N ASP A 479 -56.68 0.09 6.03
CA ASP A 479 -57.36 1.30 5.57
C ASP A 479 -57.61 2.18 6.80
N ALA A 480 -56.58 2.91 7.23
CA ALA A 480 -56.77 4.08 8.04
C ALA A 480 -57.51 5.09 7.16
N THR A 481 -58.84 5.04 7.20
CA THR A 481 -59.71 6.05 6.62
C THR A 481 -59.16 7.42 7.02
N PRO A 482 -58.72 8.27 6.08
CA PRO A 482 -58.35 9.63 6.42
C PRO A 482 -59.54 10.28 7.13
N ASN A 483 -59.34 10.75 8.36
CA ASN A 483 -60.42 11.39 9.12
C ASN A 483 -60.88 12.71 8.46
N ASP A 484 -60.15 13.20 7.46
CA ASP A 484 -60.38 14.47 6.77
C ASP A 484 -61.07 14.28 5.42
N LYS A 485 -62.18 15.00 5.23
CA LYS A 485 -63.06 14.86 4.05
C LYS A 485 -62.42 15.37 2.76
N ASP A 486 -61.58 16.39 2.86
CA ASP A 486 -60.85 16.98 1.74
C ASP A 486 -59.78 16.02 1.21
N VAL A 487 -59.01 15.37 2.09
CA VAL A 487 -58.01 14.35 1.73
C VAL A 487 -58.66 13.16 1.02
N LEU A 488 -59.78 12.68 1.53
CA LEU A 488 -60.57 11.61 0.90
C LEU A 488 -61.11 12.02 -0.48
N THR A 489 -61.53 13.27 -0.63
CA THR A 489 -62.05 13.78 -1.91
C THR A 489 -60.94 13.84 -2.95
N GLU A 490 -59.77 14.37 -2.57
CA GLU A 490 -58.59 14.43 -3.42
C GLU A 490 -58.09 13.03 -3.78
N GLU A 491 -57.98 12.13 -2.80
CA GLU A 491 -57.56 10.75 -3.03
C GLU A 491 -58.48 10.03 -4.03
N ASN A 492 -59.80 10.20 -3.90
CA ASN A 492 -60.76 9.63 -4.85
C ASN A 492 -60.66 10.27 -6.24
N ALA A 493 -60.39 11.58 -6.32
CA ALA A 493 -60.18 12.27 -7.59
C ALA A 493 -58.93 11.75 -8.32
N VAL A 494 -57.80 11.66 -7.61
CA VAL A 494 -56.53 11.12 -8.15
C VAL A 494 -56.69 9.65 -8.54
N LYS A 495 -57.35 8.82 -7.72
CA LYS A 495 -57.62 7.41 -8.05
C LYS A 495 -58.45 7.25 -9.33
N ARG A 496 -59.46 8.10 -9.55
CA ARG A 496 -60.26 8.10 -10.78
C ARG A 496 -59.43 8.52 -12.00
N GLN A 497 -58.63 9.57 -11.87
CA GLN A 497 -57.74 10.02 -12.95
C GLN A 497 -56.69 8.96 -13.31
N ALA A 498 -56.09 8.32 -12.29
CA ALA A 498 -55.15 7.22 -12.48
C ALA A 498 -55.80 6.02 -13.19
N ALA A 499 -57.07 5.71 -12.89
CA ALA A 499 -57.81 4.65 -13.56
C ALA A 499 -58.11 4.96 -15.04
N ASN A 500 -58.30 6.23 -15.38
CA ASN A 500 -58.57 6.68 -16.75
C ASN A 500 -57.29 6.86 -17.58
N GLY A 501 -56.10 6.82 -16.96
CA GLY A 501 -54.81 6.99 -17.64
C GLY A 501 -54.55 8.40 -18.17
N GLU A 502 -55.31 9.41 -17.71
CA GLU A 502 -55.20 10.79 -18.18
C GLU A 502 -54.06 11.52 -17.45
N VAL A 503 -53.01 11.87 -18.21
CA VAL A 503 -51.98 12.80 -17.74
C VAL A 503 -52.48 14.22 -18.03
N GLU A 504 -53.17 14.83 -17.07
CA GLU A 504 -53.62 16.22 -17.20
C GLU A 504 -52.43 17.17 -17.43
N ALA A 505 -52.50 17.95 -18.51
CA ALA A 505 -51.41 18.83 -18.93
C ALA A 505 -51.08 19.94 -17.90
N ASN A 506 -51.96 20.21 -16.93
CA ASN A 506 -51.77 21.25 -15.92
C ASN A 506 -51.12 20.73 -14.61
N VAL A 507 -50.89 19.42 -14.49
CA VAL A 507 -50.31 18.82 -13.27
C VAL A 507 -48.80 18.61 -13.45
N ALA A 508 -48.01 19.06 -12.47
CA ALA A 508 -46.56 18.90 -12.45
C ALA A 508 -46.12 17.59 -11.81
N VAL A 509 -46.75 17.19 -10.70
CA VAL A 509 -46.45 15.97 -9.96
C VAL A 509 -47.73 15.23 -9.61
N GLN A 510 -47.86 13.98 -10.05
CA GLN A 510 -48.97 13.08 -9.70
C GLN A 510 -48.41 11.94 -8.84
N ILE A 511 -48.94 11.76 -7.63
CA ILE A 511 -48.50 10.70 -6.72
C ILE A 511 -49.61 9.65 -6.64
N HIS A 512 -49.30 8.42 -7.01
CA HIS A 512 -50.24 7.30 -7.10
C HIS A 512 -49.93 6.24 -6.05
N GLY A 513 -50.54 6.36 -4.86
CA GLY A 513 -50.45 5.38 -3.79
C GLY A 513 -49.01 5.11 -3.33
N LEU A 514 -48.17 6.15 -3.32
CA LEU A 514 -46.75 6.00 -3.08
C LEU A 514 -46.51 5.52 -1.65
N THR A 515 -45.87 4.35 -1.53
CA THR A 515 -45.58 3.70 -0.25
C THR A 515 -44.09 3.50 -0.06
N LYS A 516 -43.63 3.77 1.16
CA LYS A 516 -42.25 3.47 1.56
C LYS A 516 -42.24 2.74 2.89
N THR A 517 -41.88 1.47 2.84
CA THR A 517 -41.71 0.63 4.02
C THR A 517 -40.26 0.22 4.20
N TYR A 518 -39.75 0.41 5.41
CA TYR A 518 -38.44 -0.05 5.84
C TYR A 518 -38.61 -1.37 6.60
N LYS A 519 -37.88 -2.39 6.18
CA LYS A 519 -37.94 -3.71 6.82
C LYS A 519 -37.50 -3.60 8.29
N GLY A 520 -38.24 -4.26 9.19
CA GLY A 520 -37.89 -4.36 10.59
C GLY A 520 -36.59 -5.13 10.81
N THR A 521 -35.87 -4.82 11.90
CA THR A 521 -34.67 -5.56 12.29
C THR A 521 -34.97 -6.88 12.99
N ASN A 522 -34.25 -7.93 12.59
CA ASN A 522 -34.11 -9.16 13.36
C ASN A 522 -32.84 -9.05 14.20
N LYS A 523 -32.97 -8.83 15.51
CA LYS A 523 -31.83 -9.00 16.42
C LYS A 523 -31.75 -10.47 16.82
N THR A 524 -30.82 -11.21 16.23
CA THR A 524 -30.43 -12.53 16.74
C THR A 524 -29.44 -12.34 17.89
N ARG A 525 -29.93 -12.46 19.13
CA ARG A 525 -29.10 -12.73 20.31
C ARG A 525 -29.37 -14.16 20.72
N CYS A 526 -28.34 -14.91 21.16
CA CYS A 526 -28.42 -16.33 21.52
C CYS A 526 -29.78 -16.69 22.13
N CYS A 527 -30.53 -17.51 21.39
CA CYS A 527 -31.77 -18.17 21.77
C CYS A 527 -33.08 -17.35 21.86
N LYS A 528 -33.14 -16.05 21.49
CA LYS A 528 -34.43 -15.32 21.32
C LYS A 528 -34.44 -14.40 20.10
N CYS A 529 -35.28 -14.71 19.11
CA CYS A 529 -35.50 -13.87 17.93
C CYS A 529 -36.58 -12.83 18.21
N ASN A 530 -36.21 -11.60 18.57
CA ASN A 530 -37.14 -10.47 18.56
C ASN A 530 -37.18 -9.85 17.15
N ARG A 531 -38.32 -10.03 16.47
CA ARG A 531 -38.62 -9.42 15.17
C ARG A 531 -39.36 -8.11 15.41
N SER A 532 -38.72 -6.98 15.11
CA SER A 532 -39.46 -5.71 15.09
C SER A 532 -40.37 -5.66 13.86
N SER A 533 -41.57 -5.10 13.98
CA SER A 533 -42.47 -4.86 12.85
C SER A 533 -41.82 -3.98 11.78
N PRO A 534 -42.20 -4.12 10.50
CA PRO A 534 -41.80 -3.19 9.44
C PRO A 534 -42.23 -1.77 9.80
N TYR A 535 -41.37 -0.80 9.52
CA TYR A 535 -41.65 0.62 9.75
C TYR A 535 -42.15 1.24 8.45
N HIS A 536 -43.41 1.63 8.42
CA HIS A 536 -44.01 2.35 7.33
C HIS A 536 -43.67 3.83 7.48
N ALA A 537 -42.85 4.36 6.57
CA ALA A 537 -42.43 5.76 6.58
C ALA A 537 -43.32 6.63 5.69
N VAL A 538 -43.95 6.04 4.68
CA VAL A 538 -44.97 6.66 3.83
C VAL A 538 -46.03 5.60 3.54
N GLU A 539 -47.28 5.89 3.86
CA GLU A 539 -48.43 4.98 3.74
C GLU A 539 -49.38 5.48 2.65
N GLY A 540 -49.08 5.17 1.40
CA GLY A 540 -50.05 5.24 0.30
C GLY A 540 -50.55 6.64 -0.02
N ILE A 541 -49.66 7.59 -0.24
CA ILE A 541 -50.05 8.98 -0.55
C ILE A 541 -50.65 9.07 -1.96
N TRP A 542 -51.79 9.74 -2.08
CA TRP A 542 -52.45 10.10 -3.34
C TRP A 542 -52.63 11.62 -3.40
N VAL A 543 -51.92 12.30 -4.29
CA VAL A 543 -52.02 13.77 -4.42
C VAL A 543 -51.56 14.24 -5.79
N ASN A 544 -52.23 15.25 -6.33
CA ASN A 544 -51.78 15.98 -7.51
C ASN A 544 -51.29 17.38 -7.15
N LEU A 545 -50.15 17.78 -7.70
CA LEU A 545 -49.58 19.11 -7.54
C LEU A 545 -49.61 19.83 -8.89
N ALA A 546 -50.35 20.93 -8.96
CA ALA A 546 -50.46 21.76 -10.16
C ALA A 546 -49.11 22.43 -10.51
N LYS A 547 -48.97 22.82 -11.77
CA LYS A 547 -47.85 23.66 -12.22
C LYS A 547 -47.90 25.03 -11.54
N ASP A 548 -46.71 25.64 -11.39
CA ASP A 548 -46.52 27.01 -10.87
C ASP A 548 -47.10 27.27 -9.45
N GLN A 549 -47.37 26.21 -8.68
CA GLN A 549 -47.84 26.30 -7.31
C GLN A 549 -46.70 26.09 -6.29
N LEU A 550 -46.67 26.91 -5.24
CA LEU A 550 -45.85 26.66 -4.05
C LEU A 550 -46.57 25.67 -3.14
N PHE A 551 -46.05 24.43 -3.06
CA PHE A 551 -46.57 23.40 -2.15
C PHE A 551 -45.66 23.22 -0.93
N CYS A 552 -46.23 23.35 0.27
CA CYS A 552 -45.50 23.23 1.53
C CYS A 552 -45.89 21.96 2.27
N LEU A 553 -44.96 21.01 2.41
CA LEU A 553 -45.17 19.79 3.19
C LEU A 553 -44.82 20.05 4.66
N LEU A 554 -45.84 20.16 5.51
CA LEU A 554 -45.71 20.43 6.94
C LEU A 554 -46.08 19.20 7.78
N GLY A 555 -45.45 19.06 8.95
CA GLY A 555 -45.72 17.96 9.86
C GLY A 555 -44.67 17.85 10.97
N PRO A 556 -44.86 17.00 11.98
CA PRO A 556 -43.86 16.79 13.02
C PRO A 556 -42.59 16.12 12.50
N ASN A 557 -41.52 16.16 13.29
CA ASN A 557 -40.30 15.42 12.99
C ASN A 557 -40.62 13.93 12.89
N ARG A 558 -40.02 13.24 11.91
CA ARG A 558 -40.26 11.81 11.58
C ARG A 558 -41.65 11.46 11.01
N ALA A 559 -42.41 12.45 10.54
CA ALA A 559 -43.66 12.20 9.81
C ALA A 559 -43.48 11.59 8.39
N GLY A 560 -42.24 11.39 7.91
CA GLY A 560 -41.98 10.86 6.57
C GLY A 560 -41.73 11.90 5.47
N LYS A 561 -41.71 13.20 5.81
CA LYS A 561 -41.51 14.32 4.84
C LYS A 561 -40.26 14.18 3.98
N THR A 562 -39.10 14.10 4.62
CA THR A 562 -37.80 13.88 3.94
C THR A 562 -37.78 12.56 3.18
N THR A 563 -38.46 11.52 3.70
CA THR A 563 -38.58 10.24 3.00
C THR A 563 -39.36 10.37 1.70
N LEU A 564 -40.46 11.12 1.70
CA LEU A 564 -41.25 11.40 0.50
C LEU A 564 -40.42 12.17 -0.55
N ILE A 565 -39.75 13.25 -0.14
CA ILE A 565 -38.87 14.03 -1.03
C ILE A 565 -37.76 13.14 -1.60
N ASN A 566 -37.15 12.30 -0.79
CA ASN A 566 -36.11 11.35 -1.23
C ASN A 566 -36.64 10.29 -2.21
N CYS A 567 -37.92 9.90 -2.09
CA CYS A 567 -38.57 9.01 -3.05
C CYS A 567 -38.82 9.71 -4.40
N LEU A 568 -39.32 10.95 -4.37
CA LEU A 568 -39.61 11.73 -5.58
C LEU A 568 -38.33 12.14 -6.35
N THR A 569 -37.25 12.45 -5.63
CA THR A 569 -35.94 12.78 -6.21
C THR A 569 -35.12 11.55 -6.62
N GLY A 570 -35.60 10.34 -6.31
CA GLY A 570 -34.95 9.09 -6.66
C GLY A 570 -33.69 8.77 -5.85
N ILE A 571 -33.49 9.40 -4.69
CA ILE A 571 -32.47 9.00 -3.70
C ILE A 571 -32.84 7.65 -3.10
N THR A 572 -34.12 7.51 -2.73
CA THR A 572 -34.65 6.31 -2.10
C THR A 572 -35.64 5.65 -3.06
N PRO A 573 -35.49 4.36 -3.41
CA PRO A 573 -36.47 3.69 -4.26
C PRO A 573 -37.79 3.53 -3.52
N VAL A 574 -38.90 3.75 -4.21
CA VAL A 574 -40.26 3.50 -3.69
C VAL A 574 -40.47 1.99 -3.42
N THR A 575 -41.26 1.65 -2.41
CA THR A 575 -41.59 0.24 -2.12
C THR A 575 -42.85 -0.22 -2.87
N GLY A 576 -43.82 0.67 -3.03
CA GLY A 576 -45.04 0.44 -3.81
C GLY A 576 -45.65 1.77 -4.28
N GLY A 577 -46.70 1.69 -5.11
CA GLY A 577 -47.23 2.84 -5.84
C GLY A 577 -46.29 3.33 -6.94
N ASP A 578 -46.54 4.54 -7.44
CA ASP A 578 -45.66 5.27 -8.37
C ASP A 578 -45.86 6.80 -8.20
N ALA A 579 -44.97 7.59 -8.78
CA ALA A 579 -45.16 9.03 -8.95
C ALA A 579 -44.74 9.46 -10.37
N LEU A 580 -45.57 10.29 -11.01
CA LEU A 580 -45.30 10.85 -12.33
C LEU A 580 -44.92 12.33 -12.17
N ILE A 581 -43.73 12.70 -12.61
CA ILE A 581 -43.27 14.09 -12.65
C ILE A 581 -43.19 14.52 -14.11
N TYR A 582 -44.02 15.49 -14.51
CA TYR A 582 -44.20 15.88 -15.92
C TYR A 582 -44.42 14.67 -16.85
N GLY A 583 -45.22 13.68 -16.40
CA GLY A 583 -45.51 12.46 -17.14
C GLY A 583 -44.43 11.36 -17.07
N TYR A 584 -43.28 11.61 -16.45
CA TYR A 584 -42.23 10.60 -16.27
C TYR A 584 -42.38 9.88 -14.94
N SER A 585 -42.39 8.54 -14.97
CA SER A 585 -42.44 7.69 -13.77
C SER A 585 -41.12 7.70 -13.00
N VAL A 586 -41.21 7.83 -11.67
CA VAL A 586 -40.05 7.73 -10.76
C VAL A 586 -39.53 6.30 -10.61
N ARG A 587 -40.36 5.29 -10.93
CA ARG A 587 -39.95 3.87 -10.92
C ARG A 587 -39.16 3.47 -12.15
N SER A 588 -39.43 4.10 -13.28
CA SER A 588 -38.69 3.86 -14.52
C SER A 588 -37.30 4.51 -14.44
N SER A 589 -36.25 3.74 -14.76
CA SER A 589 -34.88 4.28 -14.82
C SER A 589 -34.73 5.40 -15.86
N VAL A 590 -35.37 5.22 -17.02
CA VAL A 590 -35.42 6.22 -18.10
C VAL A 590 -36.21 7.45 -17.65
N GLY A 591 -37.35 7.24 -16.98
CA GLY A 591 -38.17 8.30 -16.40
C GLY A 591 -37.36 9.14 -15.41
N MET A 592 -36.73 8.50 -14.43
CA MET A 592 -35.91 9.16 -13.42
C MET A 592 -34.74 9.98 -14.00
N SER A 593 -34.09 9.50 -15.07
CA SER A 593 -33.04 10.26 -15.74
C SER A 593 -33.56 11.57 -16.34
N ASN A 594 -34.75 11.54 -16.97
CA ASN A 594 -35.40 12.74 -17.49
C ASN A 594 -35.85 13.69 -16.38
N ILE A 595 -36.39 13.15 -15.28
CA ILE A 595 -36.80 13.93 -14.10
C ILE A 595 -35.61 14.71 -13.54
N ARG A 596 -34.47 14.06 -13.30
CA ARG A 596 -33.27 14.70 -12.71
C ARG A 596 -32.70 15.86 -13.53
N ARG A 597 -32.89 15.83 -14.86
CA ARG A 597 -32.52 16.96 -15.73
C ARG A 597 -33.41 18.18 -15.53
N MET A 598 -34.68 17.98 -15.18
CA MET A 598 -35.67 19.06 -15.05
C MET A 598 -35.87 19.57 -13.62
N ILE A 599 -35.42 18.83 -12.60
CA ILE A 599 -35.60 19.21 -11.20
C ILE A 599 -34.37 19.86 -10.56
N GLY A 600 -34.61 20.79 -9.64
CA GLY A 600 -33.63 21.33 -8.71
C GLY A 600 -33.82 20.69 -7.33
N VAL A 601 -32.75 20.38 -6.61
CA VAL A 601 -32.85 19.77 -5.27
C VAL A 601 -31.89 20.45 -4.31
N CYS A 602 -32.42 21.01 -3.23
CA CYS A 602 -31.68 21.46 -2.07
C CYS A 602 -31.98 20.50 -0.90
N PRO A 603 -31.09 19.54 -0.60
CA PRO A 603 -31.33 18.58 0.47
C PRO A 603 -31.07 19.20 1.85
N GLN A 604 -31.39 18.44 2.91
CA GLN A 604 -31.20 18.88 4.29
C GLN A 604 -29.73 19.18 4.64
N PHE A 605 -28.79 18.36 4.16
CA PHE A 605 -27.36 18.57 4.36
C PHE A 605 -26.75 19.29 3.16
N ASP A 606 -25.86 20.25 3.42
CA ASP A 606 -25.16 20.99 2.38
C ASP A 606 -24.14 20.08 1.67
N ILE A 607 -24.35 19.87 0.37
CA ILE A 607 -23.45 19.09 -0.48
C ILE A 607 -22.43 20.04 -1.10
N LEU A 608 -21.40 20.38 -0.33
CA LEU A 608 -20.36 21.30 -0.74
C LEU A 608 -18.98 20.65 -0.56
N TRP A 609 -18.07 20.93 -1.48
CA TRP A 609 -16.65 20.62 -1.34
C TRP A 609 -15.98 21.78 -0.62
N ASP A 610 -15.45 21.53 0.57
CA ASP A 610 -14.85 22.57 1.41
C ASP A 610 -13.64 23.25 0.71
N GLU A 611 -12.99 22.59 -0.25
CA GLU A 611 -11.86 23.09 -1.02
C GLU A 611 -12.25 24.06 -2.15
N LEU A 612 -13.47 23.93 -2.69
CA LEU A 612 -13.96 24.72 -3.81
C LEU A 612 -14.58 26.04 -3.32
N SER A 613 -14.42 27.09 -4.11
CA SER A 613 -15.09 28.38 -3.92
C SER A 613 -16.55 28.33 -4.39
N ALA A 614 -17.39 29.27 -3.95
CA ALA A 614 -18.79 29.32 -4.41
C ALA A 614 -18.91 29.48 -5.94
N LEU A 615 -18.00 30.24 -6.55
CA LEU A 615 -17.93 30.40 -8.00
C LEU A 615 -17.65 29.06 -8.68
N GLU A 616 -16.66 28.31 -8.20
CA GLU A 616 -16.30 26.99 -8.75
C GLU A 616 -17.43 25.97 -8.59
N HIS A 617 -18.15 25.98 -7.46
CA HIS A 617 -19.33 25.12 -7.25
C HIS A 617 -20.41 25.38 -8.28
N LEU A 618 -20.81 26.65 -8.45
CA LEU A 618 -21.89 26.99 -9.38
C LEU A 618 -21.46 26.73 -10.82
N HIS A 619 -20.19 26.98 -11.18
CA HIS A 619 -19.67 26.63 -12.49
C HIS A 619 -19.69 25.11 -12.75
N LEU A 620 -19.32 24.30 -11.75
CA LEU A 620 -19.35 22.85 -11.81
C LEU A 620 -20.79 22.33 -12.02
N PHE A 621 -21.73 22.77 -11.18
CA PHE A 621 -23.12 22.31 -11.27
C PHE A 621 -23.85 22.84 -12.52
N ALA A 622 -23.53 24.05 -13.00
CA ALA A 622 -23.99 24.55 -14.28
C ALA A 622 -23.54 23.66 -15.45
N SER A 623 -22.28 23.19 -15.40
CA SER A 623 -21.72 22.28 -16.40
C SER A 623 -22.38 20.90 -16.34
N ILE A 624 -22.63 20.36 -15.13
CA ILE A 624 -23.33 19.08 -14.94
C ILE A 624 -24.77 19.15 -15.45
N LYS A 625 -25.45 20.28 -15.26
CA LYS A 625 -26.79 20.52 -15.80
C LYS A 625 -26.82 20.69 -17.33
N GLY A 626 -25.66 20.76 -17.99
CA GLY A 626 -25.54 20.84 -19.44
C GLY A 626 -25.80 22.24 -20.00
N LEU A 627 -25.59 23.30 -19.21
CA LEU A 627 -25.68 24.67 -19.72
C LEU A 627 -24.56 24.94 -20.73
N PRO A 628 -24.83 25.70 -21.81
CA PRO A 628 -23.82 26.00 -22.81
C PRO A 628 -22.70 26.87 -22.19
N PRO A 629 -21.41 26.58 -22.47
CA PRO A 629 -20.28 27.26 -21.82
C PRO A 629 -20.30 28.79 -21.90
N SER A 630 -20.92 29.35 -22.94
CA SER A 630 -21.10 30.80 -23.13
C SER A 630 -22.02 31.44 -22.10
N THR A 631 -23.04 30.75 -21.61
CA THR A 631 -24.03 31.30 -20.66
C THR A 631 -23.70 31.00 -19.20
N ILE A 632 -22.81 30.03 -18.93
CA ILE A 632 -22.46 29.62 -17.56
C ILE A 632 -22.02 30.82 -16.73
N LYS A 633 -21.11 31.67 -17.25
CA LYS A 633 -20.59 32.83 -16.50
C LYS A 633 -21.70 33.79 -16.06
N SER A 634 -22.58 34.17 -16.99
CA SER A 634 -23.70 35.09 -16.69
C SER A 634 -24.70 34.47 -15.71
N VAL A 635 -24.98 33.17 -15.83
CA VAL A 635 -25.90 32.46 -14.91
C VAL A 635 -25.29 32.38 -13.51
N VAL A 636 -24.01 32.03 -13.40
CA VAL A 636 -23.30 31.94 -12.11
C VAL A 636 -23.26 33.28 -11.39
N GLU A 637 -22.94 34.37 -12.11
CA GLU A 637 -22.91 35.72 -11.53
C GLU A 637 -24.30 36.16 -11.06
N LYS A 638 -25.35 35.90 -11.86
CA LYS A 638 -26.74 36.15 -11.47
C LYS A 638 -27.13 35.36 -10.23
N SER A 639 -26.87 34.05 -10.20
CA SER A 639 -27.19 33.21 -9.04
C SER A 639 -26.45 33.65 -7.78
N LEU A 640 -25.18 34.07 -7.88
CA LEU A 640 -24.43 34.63 -6.74
C LEU A 640 -25.00 35.96 -6.25
N ALA A 641 -25.52 36.79 -7.15
CA ALA A 641 -26.20 38.03 -6.84
C ALA A 641 -27.49 37.78 -6.06
N ASP A 642 -28.32 36.86 -6.56
CA ASP A 642 -29.61 36.50 -5.98
C ASP A 642 -29.45 36.01 -4.53
N VAL A 643 -28.40 35.22 -4.24
CA VAL A 643 -28.12 34.73 -2.88
C VAL A 643 -27.19 35.64 -2.06
N LYS A 644 -26.80 36.80 -2.59
CA LYS A 644 -25.90 37.79 -1.93
C LYS A 644 -24.58 37.17 -1.45
N LEU A 645 -23.94 36.39 -2.31
CA LEU A 645 -22.63 35.78 -2.07
C LEU A 645 -21.52 36.34 -2.99
N ILE A 646 -21.80 37.36 -3.79
CA ILE A 646 -20.81 37.98 -4.72
C ILE A 646 -19.50 38.34 -4.02
N ALA A 647 -19.56 39.03 -2.88
CA ALA A 647 -18.36 39.47 -2.15
C ALA A 647 -17.48 38.30 -1.65
N ALA A 648 -18.10 37.14 -1.40
CA ALA A 648 -17.41 35.94 -0.95
C ALA A 648 -17.22 34.91 -2.08
N ALA A 649 -17.53 35.23 -3.34
CA ALA A 649 -17.64 34.24 -4.42
C ALA A 649 -16.36 33.43 -4.67
N ARG A 650 -15.19 34.06 -4.49
CA ARG A 650 -13.86 33.43 -4.64
C ARG A 650 -13.32 32.82 -3.34
N VAL A 651 -14.03 32.99 -2.23
CA VAL A 651 -13.68 32.42 -0.94
C VAL A 651 -14.17 30.97 -0.89
N ARG A 652 -13.37 30.09 -0.28
CA ARG A 652 -13.66 28.66 -0.17
C ARG A 652 -14.86 28.36 0.71
N SER A 653 -15.69 27.42 0.28
CA SER A 653 -16.89 27.04 0.99
C SER A 653 -16.59 26.51 2.40
N GLY A 654 -15.42 25.90 2.64
CA GLY A 654 -15.02 25.42 3.97
C GLY A 654 -14.93 26.52 5.04
N SER A 655 -14.72 27.79 4.62
CA SER A 655 -14.67 28.95 5.52
C SER A 655 -16.02 29.67 5.68
N TYR A 656 -17.06 29.20 4.99
CA TYR A 656 -18.39 29.81 5.05
C TYR A 656 -19.09 29.48 6.37
N SER A 657 -19.88 30.43 6.88
CA SER A 657 -20.84 30.15 7.94
C SER A 657 -21.93 29.19 7.46
N GLY A 658 -22.63 28.51 8.37
CA GLY A 658 -23.73 27.60 8.01
C GLY A 658 -24.79 28.27 7.14
N GLY A 659 -25.17 29.52 7.43
CA GLY A 659 -26.13 30.27 6.61
C GLY A 659 -25.59 30.64 5.21
N MET A 660 -24.29 30.87 5.06
CA MET A 660 -23.67 31.07 3.73
C MET A 660 -23.62 29.77 2.93
N LYS A 661 -23.28 28.64 3.57
CA LYS A 661 -23.33 27.30 2.94
C LYS A 661 -24.75 26.99 2.46
N ARG A 662 -25.75 27.25 3.31
CA ARG A 662 -27.16 27.04 2.97
C ARG A 662 -27.63 27.88 1.78
N ARG A 663 -27.25 29.17 1.74
CA ARG A 663 -27.54 30.05 0.60
C ARG A 663 -26.88 29.55 -0.69
N LEU A 664 -25.66 29.03 -0.62
CA LEU A 664 -24.99 28.42 -1.77
C LEU A 664 -25.72 27.15 -2.23
N SER A 665 -26.16 26.27 -1.31
CA SER A 665 -26.96 25.09 -1.64
C SER A 665 -28.27 25.44 -2.36
N VAL A 666 -28.94 26.52 -1.95
CA VAL A 666 -30.14 27.04 -2.63
C VAL A 666 -29.79 27.55 -4.03
N ALA A 667 -28.70 28.30 -4.19
CA ALA A 667 -28.25 28.75 -5.52
C ALA A 667 -27.96 27.58 -6.47
N ILE A 668 -27.35 26.51 -5.96
CA ILE A 668 -27.08 25.28 -6.73
C ILE A 668 -28.39 24.60 -7.14
N ALA A 669 -29.40 24.56 -6.26
CA ALA A 669 -30.69 23.96 -6.59
C ALA A 669 -31.45 24.74 -7.67
N LEU A 670 -31.27 26.06 -7.75
CA LEU A 670 -31.93 26.94 -8.73
C LEU A 670 -31.17 27.07 -10.06
N ILE A 671 -30.00 26.45 -10.19
CA ILE A 671 -29.15 26.63 -11.36
C ILE A 671 -29.75 25.92 -12.59
N GLY A 672 -29.71 26.60 -13.73
CA GLY A 672 -30.23 26.07 -14.99
C GLY A 672 -31.75 26.11 -15.14
N ASP A 673 -32.43 26.94 -14.35
CA ASP A 673 -33.87 27.21 -14.43
C ASP A 673 -34.75 25.93 -14.41
N PRO A 674 -34.67 25.16 -13.30
CA PRO A 674 -35.42 23.91 -13.18
C PRO A 674 -36.94 24.13 -13.17
N LYS A 675 -37.68 23.22 -13.82
CA LYS A 675 -39.15 23.26 -13.89
C LYS A 675 -39.86 22.90 -12.58
N LEU A 676 -39.13 22.30 -11.63
CA LEU A 676 -39.62 21.89 -10.32
C LEU A 676 -38.44 21.90 -9.35
N VAL A 677 -38.63 22.49 -8.17
CA VAL A 677 -37.57 22.60 -7.16
C VAL A 677 -38.03 21.95 -5.86
N PHE A 678 -37.24 21.01 -5.36
CA PHE A 678 -37.41 20.42 -4.04
C PHE A 678 -36.48 21.11 -3.05
N LEU A 679 -37.06 21.68 -1.99
CA LEU A 679 -36.32 22.35 -0.92
C LEU A 679 -36.61 21.63 0.41
N ASP A 680 -35.65 20.83 0.89
CA ASP A 680 -35.76 20.16 2.18
C ASP A 680 -35.08 21.03 3.25
N GLU A 681 -35.87 21.73 4.05
CA GLU A 681 -35.41 22.64 5.11
C GLU A 681 -34.49 23.80 4.63
N PRO A 682 -34.89 24.61 3.63
CA PRO A 682 -34.01 25.60 2.99
C PRO A 682 -33.51 26.72 3.93
N THR A 683 -34.21 26.99 5.04
CA THR A 683 -33.93 28.11 5.94
C THR A 683 -33.21 27.71 7.24
N THR A 684 -32.90 26.42 7.42
CA THR A 684 -32.22 25.90 8.61
C THR A 684 -30.82 26.47 8.75
N GLY A 685 -30.45 26.90 9.97
CA GLY A 685 -29.12 27.48 10.25
C GLY A 685 -28.91 28.93 9.79
N MET A 686 -29.91 29.56 9.16
CA MET A 686 -29.86 30.99 8.83
C MET A 686 -30.38 31.87 9.97
N ASP A 687 -29.91 33.11 10.05
CA ASP A 687 -30.46 34.13 10.94
C ASP A 687 -31.87 34.59 10.49
N PRO A 688 -32.73 35.07 11.41
CA PRO A 688 -34.12 35.40 11.08
C PRO A 688 -34.31 36.42 9.96
N ILE A 689 -33.36 37.36 9.79
CA ILE A 689 -33.45 38.40 8.75
C ILE A 689 -33.15 37.79 7.39
N THR A 690 -32.14 36.92 7.30
CA THR A 690 -31.83 36.18 6.08
C THR A 690 -32.95 35.19 5.72
N ARG A 691 -33.60 34.54 6.70
CA ARG A 691 -34.72 33.61 6.44
C ARG A 691 -35.93 34.23 5.78
N ARG A 692 -36.20 35.52 5.99
CA ARG A 692 -37.33 36.23 5.34
C ARG A 692 -37.01 36.63 3.90
N ARG A 693 -35.73 36.63 3.53
CA ARG A 693 -35.24 37.07 2.22
C ARG A 693 -35.03 35.92 1.24
N VAL A 694 -34.71 34.74 1.77
CA VAL A 694 -34.71 33.45 1.06
C VAL A 694 -36.14 32.95 1.01
#